data_AF-G7PNH0-F1
#
_entry.id   AF-G7PNH0-F1
#
_cell.length_a   1.000
_cell.length_b   1.000
_cell.length_c   1.000
_cell.angle_alpha   90.00
_cell.angle_beta   90.00
_cell.angle_gamma   90.00
#
_symmetry.space_group_name_H-M   'P 1'
#
loop_
_entity.id
_entity.type
_entity.pdbx_description
1 polymer ?
#
loop_
_entity_poly.entity_id
_entity_poly.type
_entity_poly.pdbx_seq_one_letter_code
_entity_poly.pdbx_strand_id
1 'polypeptide(L)'
;MVPPGKNYTYVWPVREEYAPAPADANCLTWVYHSHIDAPKDICSGLIGPLLVCKEGILNRYSGTRNDVDREFVIMFTLVDENQSWYLDENIKHFCTDPDSVNKKDAVFQRSNKMHALNGYLFGNFPEPDMCVGESVSWHLFGMGNEIDIHSIYFYGNTFISRGHRTDVVNLFPATFLTTEMIAENPGKWMITCQVSDHLQAGMLGQYNVANCKSDIFYPEMKGQQRRYFIAAEKVLWDYAPQGYNKFSGLPLNASGSDSDLYFTQGDNRIGGKYWKVRYTEYVDATFTKRKRLSAAEAHLGILGPVIKAEVGDTLLVTFANKADKVYSILPHGVIYDKASDAAPNLDGFVKPGAHVKPGETFTYKWTVPESVSPTAGDPPCLTYLYFSAVDPIKDTSSGLVGPLLVCKKGVLNADGTQKGIDKEFYLLFTVFDENLSRYFDENIQKFIWHPFSIDKEDKEFVKSNRMHAVNGYMYGNQPGLNMCKKDRVSWHLIGLGTDTDMHGIVFQGNTIHLRGTHRDSLALFPHMATTAFMQPDHAGIFKVFCATMHHLPRGMGQIYEVNSCDNRDPSEQPHGMIRTFYIAAEEVEWDYAPNKNWEFEKQHLDARGERHGDIFMNRTENWIGSQYKKVVYREYTDGEFVEIKARPPREEHLELLGPMIHAEVGDTILIIFKNKASRPYSISAQGVEEMDSGKQFQVPMTKPGEVKTYRWNIPKRSGPGPSDPNCIPWVYYSTVNFVKDTYSGLMGPLITCRKGVLNEKGRRSDIDYEFALLFLVFNENESWYLDDNIKKYLNKDPRDFKRTDDFEESNRMHAINGKIFGNLHGLIMNEDTMTNWYLLGLGSEVDIHTIHYHAESFLFKIDKSYREDVYDLFPGTFQTIELFADHPGTWLLHCHVSDHIHAGMETTYTVLRNIERPGKEQLYFFGKNLGPTGAKAALVILFIIGLLLLIATVILSLRLRSAIKQTDYQQVQSCALPTDAL
;
A
#
# COMPACT_ATOMS: atom_id res chain seq x y z
N MET A 1 -12.78 26.95 -13.40
CA MET A 1 -11.58 27.64 -13.94
C MET A 1 -11.60 29.12 -13.59
N VAL A 2 -10.49 29.67 -13.11
CA VAL A 2 -10.33 31.10 -12.80
C VAL A 2 -9.34 31.71 -13.82
N PRO A 3 -9.80 32.50 -14.80
CA PRO A 3 -8.90 33.08 -15.81
C PRO A 3 -7.93 34.13 -15.24
N PRO A 4 -6.81 34.43 -15.93
CA PRO A 4 -5.89 35.48 -15.52
C PRO A 4 -6.60 36.83 -15.26
N GLY A 5 -6.30 37.46 -14.13
CA GLY A 5 -6.90 38.73 -13.71
C GLY A 5 -8.35 38.64 -13.20
N LYS A 6 -8.92 37.43 -13.06
CA LYS A 6 -10.23 37.20 -12.44
C LYS A 6 -10.08 36.70 -11.00
N ASN A 7 -11.17 36.77 -10.24
CA ASN A 7 -11.25 36.24 -8.89
C ASN A 7 -12.40 35.23 -8.79
N TYR A 8 -12.27 34.33 -7.82
CA TYR A 8 -13.32 33.40 -7.41
C TYR A 8 -13.18 33.18 -5.91
N THR A 9 -14.29 32.97 -5.21
CA THR A 9 -14.28 32.66 -3.78
C THR A 9 -14.72 31.21 -3.61
N TYR A 10 -13.79 30.36 -3.17
CA TYR A 10 -14.07 28.98 -2.79
C TYR A 10 -14.64 28.95 -1.38
N VAL A 11 -15.69 28.15 -1.17
CA VAL A 11 -16.32 27.97 0.15
C VAL A 11 -16.19 26.49 0.51
N TRP A 12 -15.43 26.20 1.56
CA TRP A 12 -15.22 24.84 2.08
C TRP A 12 -15.88 24.73 3.46
N PRO A 13 -17.06 24.11 3.55
CA PRO A 13 -17.68 23.83 4.84
C PRO A 13 -16.92 22.67 5.51
N VAL A 14 -16.15 22.95 6.55
CA VAL A 14 -15.49 21.92 7.35
C VAL A 14 -16.52 21.35 8.35
N ARG A 15 -17.10 20.20 8.00
CA ARG A 15 -18.08 19.46 8.80
C ARG A 15 -17.41 18.37 9.65
N GLU A 16 -18.19 17.76 10.55
CA GLU A 16 -17.69 16.71 11.46
C GLU A 16 -17.20 15.46 10.69
N GLU A 17 -17.83 15.17 9.55
CA GLU A 17 -17.44 14.13 8.59
C GLU A 17 -16.07 14.35 7.92
N TYR A 18 -15.46 15.54 8.04
CA TYR A 18 -14.07 15.80 7.60
C TYR A 18 -13.08 15.97 8.75
N ALA A 19 -13.57 16.02 9.98
CA ALA A 19 -12.70 16.15 11.15
C ALA A 19 -11.86 14.87 11.34
N PRO A 20 -10.65 14.96 11.93
CA PRO A 20 -9.88 13.77 12.26
C PRO A 20 -10.69 12.77 13.09
N ALA A 21 -10.60 11.49 12.77
CA ALA A 21 -11.22 10.43 13.56
C ALA A 21 -10.65 10.38 14.99
N PRO A 22 -11.31 9.69 15.94
CA PRO A 22 -10.83 9.65 17.32
C PRO A 22 -9.39 9.15 17.49
N ALA A 23 -8.96 8.21 16.65
CA ALA A 23 -7.61 7.64 16.65
C ALA A 23 -6.58 8.46 15.85
N ASP A 24 -7.03 9.35 14.97
CA ASP A 24 -6.16 10.23 14.21
C ASP A 24 -5.47 11.25 15.13
N ALA A 25 -4.37 11.82 14.64
CA ALA A 25 -3.73 12.98 15.25
C ALA A 25 -4.74 14.13 15.40
N ASN A 26 -4.43 15.08 16.29
CA ASN A 26 -5.30 16.22 16.54
C ASN A 26 -5.54 17.08 15.28
N CYS A 27 -4.58 17.09 14.36
CA CYS A 27 -4.68 17.71 13.05
C CYS A 27 -4.19 16.74 11.95
N LEU A 28 -4.99 16.58 10.91
CA LEU A 28 -4.61 15.84 9.71
C LEU A 28 -4.03 16.78 8.65
N THR A 29 -3.02 16.27 7.95
CA THR A 29 -2.45 16.90 6.76
C THR A 29 -3.36 16.62 5.58
N TRP A 30 -3.70 17.66 4.83
CA TRP A 30 -4.31 17.61 3.50
C TRP A 30 -3.55 18.58 2.61
N VAL A 31 -3.91 18.63 1.33
CA VAL A 31 -3.37 19.61 0.38
C VAL A 31 -4.49 20.29 -0.40
N TYR A 32 -4.18 21.45 -0.94
CA TYR A 32 -4.93 22.06 -2.02
C TYR A 32 -3.98 22.30 -3.19
N HIS A 33 -4.47 22.13 -4.41
CA HIS A 33 -3.71 22.43 -5.62
C HIS A 33 -4.65 22.91 -6.73
N SER A 34 -4.09 23.52 -7.77
CA SER A 34 -4.87 23.79 -8.99
C SER A 34 -5.15 22.48 -9.73
N HIS A 35 -6.32 22.41 -10.37
CA HIS A 35 -6.84 21.17 -10.94
C HIS A 35 -7.42 21.38 -12.36
N ILE A 36 -6.78 22.26 -13.15
CA ILE A 36 -7.11 22.39 -14.58
C ILE A 36 -6.46 21.21 -15.32
N ASP A 37 -5.14 21.18 -15.33
CA ASP A 37 -4.33 20.00 -15.61
C ASP A 37 -3.48 19.75 -14.37
N ALA A 38 -4.00 18.95 -13.43
CA ALA A 38 -3.43 18.85 -12.09
C ALA A 38 -1.93 18.50 -12.11
N PRO A 39 -1.44 17.51 -12.87
CA PRO A 39 0.00 17.25 -12.98
C PRO A 39 0.83 18.46 -13.41
N LYS A 40 0.42 19.18 -14.46
CA LYS A 40 1.15 20.36 -14.98
C LYS A 40 1.09 21.54 -14.02
N ASP A 41 -0.07 21.76 -13.42
CA ASP A 41 -0.30 22.82 -12.42
C ASP A 41 0.58 22.61 -11.19
N ILE A 42 0.67 21.38 -10.70
CA ILE A 42 1.51 21.00 -9.55
C ILE A 42 2.99 21.13 -9.90
N CYS A 43 3.43 20.61 -11.06
CA CYS A 43 4.84 20.74 -11.50
C CYS A 43 5.25 22.21 -11.71
N SER A 44 4.30 23.09 -12.01
CA SER A 44 4.51 24.53 -12.09
C SER A 44 4.55 25.24 -10.72
N GLY A 45 4.27 24.52 -9.64
CA GLY A 45 4.37 24.98 -8.25
C GLY A 45 3.04 25.34 -7.56
N LEU A 46 1.87 25.06 -8.15
CA LEU A 46 0.56 25.43 -7.59
C LEU A 46 0.03 24.39 -6.58
N ILE A 47 0.69 24.27 -5.44
CA ILE A 47 0.32 23.35 -4.35
C ILE A 47 0.55 24.00 -2.98
N GLY A 48 -0.29 23.67 -1.99
CA GLY A 48 -0.10 24.09 -0.61
C GLY A 48 -0.77 23.17 0.40
N PRO A 49 -0.36 23.21 1.68
CA PRO A 49 -0.93 22.38 2.72
C PRO A 49 -2.26 22.94 3.25
N LEU A 50 -3.16 22.05 3.63
CA LEU A 50 -4.39 22.35 4.35
C LEU A 50 -4.45 21.48 5.60
N LEU A 51 -4.52 22.08 6.79
CA LEU A 51 -4.64 21.32 8.03
C LEU A 51 -6.08 21.34 8.52
N VAL A 52 -6.65 20.16 8.78
CA VAL A 52 -7.98 20.03 9.40
C VAL A 52 -7.80 19.42 10.77
N CYS A 53 -8.27 20.14 11.79
CA CYS A 53 -8.06 19.79 13.19
C CYS A 53 -9.37 19.48 13.91
N LYS A 54 -9.25 18.71 15.01
CA LYS A 54 -10.35 18.53 15.96
C LYS A 54 -10.74 19.87 16.58
N GLU A 55 -12.00 20.01 16.96
CA GLU A 55 -12.52 21.24 17.57
C GLU A 55 -11.71 21.61 18.84
N GLY A 56 -11.32 22.88 18.95
CA GLY A 56 -10.61 23.42 20.12
C GLY A 56 -9.07 23.37 20.08
N ILE A 57 -8.48 22.69 19.08
CA ILE A 57 -7.02 22.58 18.93
C ILE A 57 -6.39 23.86 18.35
N LEU A 58 -7.10 24.56 17.48
CA LEU A 58 -6.61 25.79 16.87
C LEU A 58 -6.90 27.00 17.75
N ASN A 59 -5.91 27.90 17.86
CA ASN A 59 -6.12 29.22 18.43
C ASN A 59 -7.08 30.01 17.52
N ARG A 60 -8.16 30.53 18.10
CA ARG A 60 -9.24 31.22 17.39
C ARG A 60 -8.78 32.42 16.54
N TYR A 61 -7.68 33.08 16.91
CA TYR A 61 -7.22 34.29 16.24
C TYR A 61 -6.07 34.04 15.27
N SER A 62 -5.05 33.26 15.68
CA SER A 62 -3.88 33.01 14.85
C SER A 62 -4.04 31.80 13.91
N GLY A 63 -5.02 30.93 14.16
CA GLY A 63 -5.15 29.67 13.43
C GLY A 63 -4.01 28.68 13.69
N THR A 64 -3.13 28.97 14.65
CA THR A 64 -2.01 28.10 15.04
C THR A 64 -2.49 27.07 16.05
N ARG A 65 -1.87 25.88 16.02
CA ARG A 65 -2.10 24.86 17.03
C ARG A 65 -1.67 25.30 18.43
N ASN A 66 -2.38 24.81 19.45
CA ASN A 66 -2.08 25.08 20.86
C ASN A 66 -1.59 23.83 21.63
N ASP A 67 -1.57 22.67 20.97
CA ASP A 67 -1.24 21.36 21.56
C ASP A 67 0.21 20.94 21.31
N VAL A 68 0.92 21.62 20.40
CA VAL A 68 2.32 21.36 20.05
C VAL A 68 3.18 22.61 20.15
N ASP A 69 4.45 22.44 20.50
CA ASP A 69 5.41 23.55 20.59
C ASP A 69 5.90 23.99 19.20
N ARG A 70 6.06 23.03 18.27
CA ARG A 70 6.53 23.25 16.90
C ARG A 70 5.70 22.49 15.87
N GLU A 71 5.53 23.11 14.72
CA GLU A 71 4.85 22.52 13.58
C GLU A 71 5.66 22.80 12.31
N PHE A 72 5.92 21.77 11.52
CA PHE A 72 6.64 21.87 10.25
C PHE A 72 5.88 21.14 9.15
N VAL A 73 5.93 21.69 7.95
CA VAL A 73 5.35 21.08 6.74
C VAL A 73 6.45 20.77 5.75
N ILE A 74 6.54 19.53 5.29
CA ILE A 74 7.51 19.10 4.29
C ILE A 74 6.81 18.30 3.19
N MET A 75 6.88 18.84 1.97
CA MET A 75 6.59 18.16 0.73
C MET A 75 7.83 17.44 0.23
N PHE A 76 7.73 16.13 0.01
CA PHE A 76 8.72 15.36 -0.74
C PHE A 76 8.18 15.14 -2.14
N THR A 77 8.91 15.61 -3.14
CA THR A 77 8.45 15.52 -4.53
C THR A 77 9.63 15.58 -5.48
N LEU A 78 9.50 14.86 -6.58
CA LEU A 78 10.25 15.11 -7.79
C LEU A 78 9.49 16.14 -8.62
N VAL A 79 9.97 17.38 -8.58
CA VAL A 79 9.41 18.44 -9.44
C VAL A 79 9.93 18.22 -10.85
N ASP A 80 9.06 17.73 -11.74
CA ASP A 80 9.38 17.52 -13.14
C ASP A 80 9.11 18.80 -13.96
N GLU A 81 10.13 19.64 -14.11
CA GLU A 81 10.02 20.89 -14.88
C GLU A 81 9.77 20.65 -16.38
N ASN A 82 9.91 19.40 -16.87
CA ASN A 82 9.50 19.08 -18.23
C ASN A 82 7.97 19.13 -18.41
N GLN A 83 7.21 18.97 -17.33
CA GLN A 83 5.74 19.03 -17.32
C GLN A 83 5.20 20.42 -16.93
N SER A 84 6.07 21.33 -16.49
CA SER A 84 5.73 22.69 -16.11
C SER A 84 5.16 23.49 -17.28
N TRP A 85 4.17 24.34 -17.00
CA TRP A 85 3.67 25.32 -17.97
C TRP A 85 4.75 26.27 -18.47
N TYR A 86 5.82 26.44 -17.69
CA TYR A 86 6.89 27.41 -17.91
C TYR A 86 8.14 26.82 -18.59
N LEU A 87 8.14 25.55 -19.03
CA LEU A 87 9.31 24.92 -19.64
C LEU A 87 9.90 25.75 -20.79
N ASP A 88 9.08 26.21 -21.73
CA ASP A 88 9.54 27.01 -22.89
C ASP A 88 10.12 28.36 -22.48
N GLU A 89 9.53 29.00 -21.47
CA GLU A 89 10.05 30.26 -20.92
C GLU A 89 11.38 30.03 -20.22
N ASN A 90 11.50 28.94 -19.46
CA ASN A 90 12.72 28.54 -18.77
C ASN A 90 13.85 28.24 -19.76
N ILE A 91 13.59 27.47 -20.83
CA ILE A 91 14.58 27.21 -21.89
C ILE A 91 15.06 28.53 -22.50
N LYS A 92 14.14 29.42 -22.88
CA LYS A 92 14.48 30.70 -23.50
C LYS A 92 15.29 31.62 -22.58
N HIS A 93 15.05 31.57 -21.28
CA HIS A 93 15.69 32.47 -20.32
C HIS A 93 17.03 31.94 -19.81
N PHE A 94 17.13 30.63 -19.53
CA PHE A 94 18.26 30.04 -18.83
C PHE A 94 19.21 29.22 -19.72
N CYS A 95 18.77 28.70 -20.88
CA CYS A 95 19.69 28.04 -21.80
C CYS A 95 20.46 29.09 -22.61
N THR A 96 21.79 28.95 -22.69
CA THR A 96 22.64 29.87 -23.48
C THR A 96 22.37 29.79 -24.98
N ASP A 97 21.87 28.65 -25.44
CA ASP A 97 21.45 28.41 -26.83
C ASP A 97 20.11 27.65 -26.86
N PRO A 98 18.97 28.35 -26.72
CA PRO A 98 17.64 27.75 -26.64
C PRO A 98 17.25 26.93 -27.87
N ASP A 99 17.70 27.34 -29.06
CA ASP A 99 17.27 26.76 -30.34
C ASP A 99 17.88 25.37 -30.59
N SER A 100 18.99 25.02 -29.91
CA SER A 100 19.61 23.69 -30.02
C SER A 100 19.09 22.67 -29.01
N VAL A 101 18.20 23.07 -28.08
CA VAL A 101 17.67 22.18 -27.04
C VAL A 101 16.70 21.17 -27.64
N ASN A 102 17.05 19.89 -27.50
CA ASN A 102 16.13 18.79 -27.79
C ASN A 102 15.38 18.39 -26.52
N LYS A 103 14.09 18.79 -26.42
CA LYS A 103 13.23 18.42 -25.28
C LYS A 103 13.00 16.91 -25.11
N LYS A 104 13.27 16.11 -26.15
CA LYS A 104 13.15 14.63 -26.10
C LYS A 104 14.44 13.95 -25.69
N ASP A 105 15.53 14.71 -25.50
CA ASP A 105 16.78 14.14 -25.03
C ASP A 105 16.63 13.69 -23.57
N ALA A 106 17.00 12.42 -23.30
CA ALA A 106 16.81 11.82 -21.99
C ALA A 106 17.68 12.47 -20.90
N VAL A 107 18.87 12.99 -21.27
CA VAL A 107 19.77 13.66 -20.34
C VAL A 107 19.20 15.03 -19.98
N PHE A 108 18.69 15.78 -20.96
CA PHE A 108 17.99 17.04 -20.75
C PHE A 108 16.75 16.86 -19.85
N GLN A 109 15.90 15.87 -20.16
CA GLN A 109 14.73 15.61 -19.33
C GLN A 109 15.13 15.26 -17.89
N ARG A 110 16.13 14.39 -17.72
CA ARG A 110 16.64 14.01 -16.40
C ARG A 110 17.22 15.19 -15.63
N SER A 111 17.87 16.14 -16.30
CA SER A 111 18.42 17.34 -15.63
C SER A 111 17.34 18.27 -15.08
N ASN A 112 16.11 18.18 -15.59
CA ASN A 112 14.97 18.98 -15.16
C ASN A 112 14.10 18.29 -14.10
N LYS A 113 14.49 17.08 -13.64
CA LYS A 113 13.81 16.33 -12.57
C LYS A 113 14.40 16.66 -11.21
N MET A 114 13.78 17.59 -10.49
CA MET A 114 14.33 18.14 -9.25
C MET A 114 13.82 17.35 -8.05
N HIS A 115 14.68 16.51 -7.47
CA HIS A 115 14.34 15.66 -6.32
C HIS A 115 14.45 16.49 -5.03
N ALA A 116 13.33 17.02 -4.55
CA ALA A 116 13.34 18.15 -3.64
C ALA A 116 12.50 17.95 -2.36
N LEU A 117 12.92 18.67 -1.30
CA LEU A 117 12.15 18.92 -0.08
C LEU A 117 11.64 20.36 -0.13
N ASN A 118 10.34 20.59 -0.25
CA ASN A 118 9.76 21.94 -0.44
C ASN A 118 10.42 22.75 -1.59
N GLY A 119 10.93 22.09 -2.64
CA GLY A 119 11.66 22.74 -3.74
C GLY A 119 13.16 22.96 -3.49
N TYR A 120 13.71 22.47 -2.37
CA TYR A 120 15.12 22.54 -2.01
C TYR A 120 15.83 21.18 -2.25
N LEU A 121 17.09 21.23 -2.70
CA LEU A 121 17.90 20.09 -3.14
C LEU A 121 19.36 20.19 -2.63
N PHE A 122 20.01 19.05 -2.45
CA PHE A 122 21.39 18.91 -1.99
C PHE A 122 21.68 19.63 -0.66
N GLY A 123 20.74 19.57 0.29
CA GLY A 123 20.94 20.09 1.64
C GLY A 123 20.79 21.60 1.80
N ASN A 124 20.27 22.32 0.80
CA ASN A 124 19.96 23.75 0.92
C ASN A 124 18.57 24.05 1.53
N PHE A 125 17.88 23.01 2.04
CA PHE A 125 16.62 23.13 2.76
C PHE A 125 16.79 23.98 4.03
N PRO A 126 15.93 24.99 4.28
CA PRO A 126 15.99 25.80 5.49
C PRO A 126 15.88 24.94 6.75
N GLU A 127 16.91 24.97 7.60
CA GLU A 127 17.04 24.07 8.73
C GLU A 127 15.95 24.32 9.79
N PRO A 128 15.06 23.35 10.07
CA PRO A 128 14.10 23.48 11.16
C PRO A 128 14.82 23.45 12.51
N ASP A 129 14.58 24.46 13.33
CA ASP A 129 15.11 24.57 14.69
C ASP A 129 14.07 24.18 15.74
N MET A 130 14.46 23.34 16.70
CA MET A 130 13.66 22.94 17.85
C MET A 130 14.51 22.73 19.08
N CYS A 131 13.87 22.66 20.24
CA CYS A 131 14.54 22.49 21.52
C CYS A 131 14.29 21.11 22.12
N VAL A 132 15.26 20.57 22.85
CA VAL A 132 15.07 19.33 23.63
C VAL A 132 13.85 19.47 24.57
N GLY A 133 12.96 18.48 24.51
CA GLY A 133 11.72 18.39 25.26
C GLY A 133 10.51 19.07 24.60
N GLU A 134 10.67 19.75 23.46
CA GLU A 134 9.54 20.28 22.69
C GLU A 134 8.76 19.16 21.98
N SER A 135 7.44 19.30 21.96
CA SER A 135 6.57 18.48 21.10
C SER A 135 6.53 19.07 19.69
N VAL A 136 6.73 18.21 18.70
CA VAL A 136 6.88 18.59 17.29
C VAL A 136 5.90 17.79 16.45
N SER A 137 5.10 18.49 15.64
CA SER A 137 4.24 17.88 14.61
C SER A 137 4.88 18.08 13.24
N TRP A 138 5.12 16.99 12.52
CA TRP A 138 5.56 17.02 11.12
C TRP A 138 4.39 16.66 10.22
N HIS A 139 4.01 17.59 9.36
CA HIS A 139 3.03 17.40 8.29
C HIS A 139 3.78 17.08 7.01
N LEU A 140 3.76 15.81 6.65
CA LEU A 140 4.52 15.26 5.54
C LEU A 140 3.56 14.88 4.43
N PHE A 141 3.89 15.23 3.19
CA PHE A 141 3.14 14.73 2.05
C PHE A 141 4.04 14.49 0.83
N GLY A 142 3.65 13.49 0.05
CA GLY A 142 4.29 13.17 -1.23
C GLY A 142 3.49 13.72 -2.40
N MET A 143 4.16 14.04 -3.50
CA MET A 143 3.50 14.45 -4.75
C MET A 143 4.37 14.09 -5.95
N GLY A 144 3.76 13.72 -7.09
CA GLY A 144 4.48 13.52 -8.34
C GLY A 144 3.97 12.34 -9.17
N ASN A 145 4.88 11.45 -9.56
CA ASN A 145 4.65 10.41 -10.56
C ASN A 145 5.08 9.01 -10.07
N GLU A 146 5.16 8.01 -10.95
CA GLU A 146 5.47 6.60 -10.63
C GLU A 146 6.77 6.40 -9.83
N ILE A 147 7.75 7.29 -10.06
CA ILE A 147 9.04 7.27 -9.38
C ILE A 147 9.02 7.96 -8.01
N ASP A 148 7.94 8.65 -7.64
CA ASP A 148 7.80 9.36 -6.35
C ASP A 148 7.47 8.42 -5.18
N ILE A 149 8.29 7.40 -4.99
CA ILE A 149 8.32 6.58 -3.78
C ILE A 149 9.35 7.17 -2.83
N HIS A 150 8.91 7.72 -1.71
CA HIS A 150 9.80 8.41 -0.78
C HIS A 150 9.83 7.74 0.58
N SER A 151 11.00 7.28 1.02
CA SER A 151 11.18 6.66 2.34
C SER A 151 11.92 7.62 3.27
N ILE A 152 11.18 8.39 4.06
CA ILE A 152 11.70 9.52 4.81
C ILE A 152 12.27 9.06 6.14
N TYR A 153 13.57 9.26 6.33
CA TYR A 153 14.29 8.89 7.54
C TYR A 153 14.80 10.13 8.28
N PHE A 154 14.51 10.18 9.59
CA PHE A 154 14.98 11.21 10.51
C PHE A 154 16.14 10.67 11.35
N TYR A 155 17.35 11.17 11.11
CA TYR A 155 18.54 10.65 11.78
C TYR A 155 18.51 10.92 13.29
N GLY A 156 18.92 9.92 14.07
CA GLY A 156 19.11 10.04 15.52
C GLY A 156 17.83 10.26 16.33
N ASN A 157 16.64 10.23 15.71
CA ASN A 157 15.35 10.40 16.39
C ASN A 157 14.33 9.38 15.87
N THR A 158 13.28 9.15 16.66
CA THR A 158 12.12 8.35 16.26
C THR A 158 10.87 9.18 16.50
N PHE A 159 9.77 8.82 15.85
CA PHE A 159 8.51 9.52 15.97
C PHE A 159 7.34 8.53 15.98
N ILE A 160 6.15 9.06 16.21
CA ILE A 160 4.91 8.30 16.25
C ILE A 160 4.14 8.63 14.98
N SER A 161 3.72 7.59 14.25
CA SER A 161 2.84 7.68 13.09
C SER A 161 1.62 6.81 13.33
N ARG A 162 0.41 7.41 13.29
CA ARG A 162 -0.86 6.70 13.54
C ARG A 162 -0.89 5.88 14.84
N GLY A 163 -0.18 6.33 15.88
CA GLY A 163 -0.06 5.65 17.18
C GLY A 163 1.03 4.58 17.28
N HIS A 164 1.84 4.40 16.23
CA HIS A 164 2.91 3.40 16.14
C HIS A 164 4.28 4.06 16.10
N ARG A 165 5.26 3.47 16.79
CA ARG A 165 6.65 3.94 16.80
C ARG A 165 7.35 3.57 15.49
N THR A 166 7.98 4.54 14.85
CA THR A 166 8.81 4.33 13.65
C THR A 166 9.88 5.42 13.54
N ASP A 167 10.86 5.21 12.67
CA ASP A 167 11.85 6.20 12.26
C ASP A 167 11.83 6.47 10.75
N VAL A 168 11.15 5.62 9.98
CA VAL A 168 10.90 5.77 8.55
C VAL A 168 9.40 5.82 8.28
N VAL A 169 9.00 6.72 7.39
CA VAL A 169 7.65 6.75 6.79
C VAL A 169 7.75 6.82 5.29
N ASN A 170 6.80 6.19 4.60
CA ASN A 170 6.75 6.23 3.15
C ASN A 170 5.70 7.26 2.70
N LEU A 171 6.03 8.01 1.64
CA LEU A 171 5.15 8.96 0.99
C LEU A 171 5.14 8.66 -0.50
N PHE A 172 3.96 8.75 -1.10
CA PHE A 172 3.70 8.53 -2.51
C PHE A 172 2.92 9.72 -3.08
N PRO A 173 2.59 9.77 -4.39
CA PRO A 173 1.82 10.88 -4.94
C PRO A 173 0.49 11.08 -4.23
N ALA A 174 0.32 12.23 -3.55
CA ALA A 174 -0.83 12.56 -2.71
C ALA A 174 -1.01 11.69 -1.45
N THR A 175 0.04 11.05 -0.94
CA THR A 175 0.01 10.51 0.43
C THR A 175 0.13 11.66 1.42
N PHE A 176 -0.80 11.73 2.37
CA PHE A 176 -0.79 12.73 3.43
C PHE A 176 -0.54 12.07 4.79
N LEU A 177 0.36 12.66 5.58
CA LEU A 177 0.73 12.08 6.86
C LEU A 177 1.01 13.16 7.91
N THR A 178 0.52 12.94 9.12
CA THR A 178 0.94 13.69 10.31
C THR A 178 1.74 12.76 11.21
N THR A 179 2.92 13.18 11.64
CA THR A 179 3.75 12.45 12.62
C THR A 179 4.08 13.32 13.82
N GLU A 180 4.20 12.67 14.98
CA GLU A 180 4.39 13.33 16.26
C GLU A 180 5.73 12.91 16.87
N MET A 181 6.55 13.89 17.26
CA MET A 181 7.87 13.68 17.81
C MET A 181 8.05 14.48 19.11
N ILE A 182 8.80 13.93 20.06
CA ILE A 182 9.36 14.71 21.17
C ILE A 182 10.86 14.81 20.88
N ALA A 183 11.37 16.03 20.76
CA ALA A 183 12.78 16.24 20.43
C ALA A 183 13.65 15.88 21.64
N GLU A 184 14.51 14.86 21.55
CA GLU A 184 15.30 14.41 22.71
C GLU A 184 16.81 14.35 22.45
N ASN A 185 17.23 14.16 21.21
CA ASN A 185 18.65 13.94 20.89
C ASN A 185 19.29 15.25 20.39
N PRO A 186 20.06 15.97 21.22
CA PRO A 186 20.63 17.25 20.83
C PRO A 186 21.70 17.09 19.76
N GLY A 187 21.70 18.04 18.82
CA GLY A 187 22.63 18.07 17.71
C GLY A 187 21.93 18.40 16.39
N LYS A 188 22.73 18.47 15.34
CA LYS A 188 22.27 18.77 13.98
C LYS A 188 22.14 17.47 13.19
N TRP A 189 20.93 17.12 12.79
CA TRP A 189 20.57 15.81 12.23
C TRP A 189 20.14 15.94 10.77
N MET A 190 20.20 14.83 10.03
CA MET A 190 19.76 14.79 8.63
C MET A 190 18.32 14.32 8.52
N ILE A 191 17.60 14.86 7.53
CA ILE A 191 16.34 14.32 7.03
C ILE A 191 16.61 13.93 5.58
N THR A 192 16.33 12.69 5.23
CA THR A 192 16.69 12.15 3.91
C THR A 192 15.58 11.28 3.38
N CYS A 193 15.41 11.26 2.05
CA CYS A 193 14.79 10.12 1.40
C CYS A 193 15.83 8.99 1.27
N GLN A 194 15.48 7.78 1.70
CA GLN A 194 16.34 6.60 1.67
C GLN A 194 16.18 5.75 0.40
N VAL A 195 15.37 6.20 -0.56
CA VAL A 195 15.36 5.64 -1.90
C VAL A 195 16.66 6.02 -2.61
N SER A 196 17.40 5.01 -3.09
CA SER A 196 18.80 5.19 -3.53
C SER A 196 18.97 6.28 -4.58
N ASP A 197 18.14 6.26 -5.63
CA ASP A 197 18.22 7.24 -6.72
C ASP A 197 17.85 8.65 -6.26
N HIS A 198 16.91 8.78 -5.31
CA HIS A 198 16.48 10.07 -4.76
C HIS A 198 17.56 10.67 -3.85
N LEU A 199 18.18 9.83 -3.02
CA LEU A 199 19.30 10.24 -2.17
C LEU A 199 20.48 10.71 -3.03
N GLN A 200 20.80 9.96 -4.10
CA GLN A 200 21.85 10.34 -5.05
C GLN A 200 21.53 11.64 -5.79
N ALA A 201 20.25 11.85 -6.11
CA ALA A 201 19.76 13.07 -6.77
C ALA A 201 19.61 14.28 -5.82
N GLY A 202 19.94 14.14 -4.54
CA GLY A 202 20.05 15.26 -3.61
C GLY A 202 18.85 15.48 -2.70
N MET A 203 17.95 14.50 -2.55
CA MET A 203 16.78 14.59 -1.67
C MET A 203 17.15 14.44 -0.18
N LEU A 204 17.85 15.45 0.33
CA LEU A 204 18.34 15.51 1.71
C LEU A 204 18.29 16.94 2.25
N GLY A 205 18.08 17.06 3.56
CA GLY A 205 18.07 18.28 4.34
C GLY A 205 18.63 18.07 5.74
N GLN A 206 18.62 19.12 6.55
CA GLN A 206 19.11 19.09 7.93
C GLN A 206 18.10 19.76 8.87
N TYR A 207 18.12 19.38 10.15
CA TYR A 207 17.38 20.01 11.23
C TYR A 207 18.23 20.06 12.49
N ASN A 208 17.92 20.99 13.40
CA ASN A 208 18.72 21.25 14.57
C ASN A 208 17.89 21.10 15.85
N VAL A 209 18.41 20.29 16.77
CA VAL A 209 17.84 20.09 18.10
C VAL A 209 18.78 20.71 19.13
N ALA A 210 18.41 21.89 19.64
CA ALA A 210 19.21 22.67 20.55
C ALA A 210 18.88 22.41 22.04
N ASN A 211 19.89 22.57 22.90
CA ASN A 211 19.69 22.57 24.35
C ASN A 211 19.26 23.96 24.83
N CYS A 212 17.95 24.24 24.78
CA CYS A 212 17.41 25.57 25.12
C CYS A 212 17.11 25.74 26.62
N LYS A 213 17.01 24.64 27.38
CA LYS A 213 16.73 24.63 28.82
C LYS A 213 17.97 24.16 29.60
N SER A 214 18.18 24.71 30.79
CA SER A 214 19.38 24.47 31.62
C SER A 214 19.38 23.09 32.31
N ASP A 215 18.19 22.54 32.59
CA ASP A 215 18.00 21.30 33.33
C ASP A 215 17.52 20.18 32.39
N ILE A 216 18.43 19.60 31.61
CA ILE A 216 18.12 18.45 30.75
C ILE A 216 18.54 17.16 31.47
N PHE A 217 17.56 16.37 31.88
CA PHE A 217 17.79 15.06 32.50
C PHE A 217 17.86 13.98 31.41
N TYR A 218 19.06 13.43 31.20
CA TYR A 218 19.20 12.21 30.41
C TYR A 218 18.86 11.00 31.30
N PRO A 219 17.88 10.17 30.92
CA PRO A 219 17.53 9.01 31.71
C PRO A 219 18.72 8.05 31.80
N GLU A 220 19.06 7.62 33.01
CA GLU A 220 20.04 6.55 33.20
C GLU A 220 19.50 5.24 32.62
N MET A 221 20.32 4.58 31.82
CA MET A 221 20.00 3.27 31.26
C MET A 221 20.11 2.20 32.35
N LYS A 222 18.95 1.75 32.86
CA LYS A 222 18.84 0.75 33.94
C LYS A 222 18.74 -0.70 33.43
N GLY A 223 18.82 -0.90 32.13
CA GLY A 223 18.77 -2.22 31.49
C GLY A 223 20.15 -2.90 31.46
N GLN A 224 20.27 -3.90 30.59
CA GLN A 224 21.50 -4.65 30.39
C GLN A 224 22.42 -3.92 29.41
N GLN A 225 23.73 -4.06 29.63
CA GLN A 225 24.73 -3.68 28.65
C GLN A 225 25.02 -4.87 27.73
N ARG A 226 24.55 -4.82 26.49
CA ARG A 226 24.75 -5.88 25.48
C ARG A 226 25.96 -5.54 24.60
N ARG A 227 26.82 -6.52 24.37
CA ARG A 227 28.03 -6.37 23.56
C ARG A 227 27.93 -7.23 22.31
N TYR A 228 28.14 -6.62 21.15
CA TYR A 228 28.20 -7.29 19.86
C TYR A 228 29.56 -7.05 19.23
N PHE A 229 30.17 -8.10 18.69
CA PHE A 229 31.43 -8.01 17.96
C PHE A 229 31.15 -8.36 16.50
N ILE A 230 31.12 -7.35 15.64
CA ILE A 230 30.72 -7.48 14.24
C ILE A 230 31.88 -7.07 13.36
N ALA A 231 32.18 -7.84 12.32
CA ALA A 231 33.18 -7.45 11.33
C ALA A 231 32.57 -7.37 9.93
N ALA A 232 33.00 -6.38 9.14
CA ALA A 232 32.77 -6.38 7.70
C ALA A 232 33.83 -7.26 7.04
N GLU A 233 33.40 -8.26 6.27
CA GLU A 233 34.30 -9.19 5.61
C GLU A 233 33.93 -9.36 4.14
N LYS A 234 34.94 -9.35 3.28
CA LYS A 234 34.78 -9.65 1.86
C LYS A 234 34.50 -11.14 1.66
N VAL A 235 33.47 -11.46 0.91
CA VAL A 235 33.00 -12.82 0.66
C VAL A 235 32.69 -13.02 -0.82
N LEU A 236 32.91 -14.24 -1.32
CA LEU A 236 32.39 -14.64 -2.62
C LEU A 236 30.96 -15.16 -2.41
N TRP A 237 29.98 -14.41 -2.88
CA TRP A 237 28.56 -14.71 -2.74
C TRP A 237 28.03 -15.42 -3.98
N ASP A 238 27.20 -16.44 -3.78
CA ASP A 238 26.51 -17.19 -4.83
C ASP A 238 25.00 -17.03 -4.62
N TYR A 239 24.32 -16.37 -5.56
CA TYR A 239 22.89 -16.07 -5.47
C TYR A 239 22.01 -17.32 -5.59
N ALA A 240 22.52 -18.42 -6.13
CA ALA A 240 21.77 -19.66 -6.24
C ALA A 240 22.70 -20.89 -6.18
N PRO A 241 23.16 -21.25 -4.96
CA PRO A 241 24.20 -22.27 -4.78
C PRO A 241 23.85 -23.66 -5.31
N GLN A 242 22.57 -23.98 -5.53
CA GLN A 242 22.15 -25.29 -6.05
C GLN A 242 22.25 -25.37 -7.58
N GLY A 243 22.35 -24.24 -8.29
CA GLY A 243 22.55 -24.20 -9.75
C GLY A 243 21.30 -24.46 -10.60
N TYR A 244 20.13 -24.67 -9.98
CA TYR A 244 18.86 -24.85 -10.67
C TYR A 244 17.74 -24.04 -10.02
N ASN A 245 16.72 -23.70 -10.80
CA ASN A 245 15.51 -23.05 -10.33
C ASN A 245 14.60 -24.09 -9.67
N LYS A 246 14.33 -23.96 -8.36
CA LYS A 246 13.51 -24.95 -7.63
C LYS A 246 12.04 -24.95 -8.04
N PHE A 247 11.55 -23.89 -8.68
CA PHE A 247 10.18 -23.79 -9.12
C PHE A 247 9.93 -24.51 -10.44
N SER A 248 10.85 -24.40 -11.40
CA SER A 248 10.73 -25.04 -12.71
C SER A 248 11.49 -26.37 -12.83
N GLY A 249 12.48 -26.61 -11.96
CA GLY A 249 13.39 -27.75 -12.04
C GLY A 249 14.47 -27.63 -13.13
N LEU A 250 14.54 -26.50 -13.83
CA LEU A 250 15.51 -26.26 -14.91
C LEU A 250 16.84 -25.71 -14.36
N PRO A 251 17.98 -26.01 -15.02
CA PRO A 251 19.25 -25.32 -14.77
C PRO A 251 19.10 -23.81 -14.93
N LEU A 252 19.81 -23.02 -14.13
CA LEU A 252 19.65 -21.55 -14.15
C LEU A 252 20.16 -20.90 -15.44
N ASN A 253 21.10 -21.54 -16.12
CA ASN A 253 21.67 -21.09 -17.40
C ASN A 253 21.00 -21.76 -18.61
N ALA A 254 19.80 -22.34 -18.44
CA ALA A 254 19.06 -22.91 -19.55
C ALA A 254 18.67 -21.82 -20.54
N SER A 255 19.09 -21.94 -21.80
CA SER A 255 18.88 -20.91 -22.82
C SER A 255 17.40 -20.57 -22.99
N GLY A 256 17.08 -19.28 -22.94
CA GLY A 256 15.70 -18.78 -23.08
C GLY A 256 14.82 -18.95 -21.85
N SER A 257 15.39 -19.35 -20.70
CA SER A 257 14.71 -19.29 -19.40
C SER A 257 14.83 -17.90 -18.77
N ASP A 258 13.90 -17.55 -17.88
CA ASP A 258 13.93 -16.26 -17.17
C ASP A 258 15.21 -16.05 -16.33
N SER A 259 15.85 -17.14 -15.91
CA SER A 259 17.10 -17.13 -15.13
C SER A 259 18.37 -16.97 -15.98
N ASP A 260 18.30 -17.23 -17.29
CA ASP A 260 19.45 -17.22 -18.21
C ASP A 260 20.21 -15.89 -18.16
N LEU A 261 19.45 -14.78 -18.19
CA LEU A 261 19.97 -13.41 -18.15
C LEU A 261 20.93 -13.17 -16.98
N TYR A 262 20.63 -13.73 -15.81
CA TYR A 262 21.33 -13.44 -14.54
C TYR A 262 22.44 -14.45 -14.23
N PHE A 263 22.30 -15.69 -14.68
CA PHE A 263 23.17 -16.79 -14.25
C PHE A 263 24.16 -17.24 -15.33
N THR A 264 23.95 -16.87 -16.59
CA THR A 264 24.91 -17.16 -17.67
C THR A 264 26.15 -16.29 -17.53
N GLN A 265 27.32 -16.94 -17.45
CA GLN A 265 28.63 -16.31 -17.40
C GLN A 265 29.27 -16.37 -18.80
N GLY A 266 29.90 -15.28 -19.24
CA GLY A 266 30.54 -15.22 -20.56
C GLY A 266 31.34 -13.94 -20.81
N ASP A 267 31.46 -13.56 -22.08
CA ASP A 267 32.20 -12.38 -22.51
C ASP A 267 31.54 -11.05 -22.11
N ASN A 268 30.22 -11.06 -21.93
CA ASN A 268 29.43 -9.88 -21.63
C ASN A 268 28.55 -10.04 -20.38
N ARG A 269 28.80 -11.05 -19.53
CA ARG A 269 28.00 -11.32 -18.31
C ARG A 269 28.87 -11.91 -17.21
N ILE A 270 28.67 -11.43 -15.98
CA ILE A 270 29.37 -11.92 -14.78
C ILE A 270 28.82 -13.29 -14.33
N GLY A 271 27.52 -13.52 -14.45
CA GLY A 271 26.83 -14.72 -13.99
C GLY A 271 26.42 -14.63 -12.52
N GLY A 272 26.10 -15.76 -11.85
CA GLY A 272 25.47 -15.75 -10.52
C GLY A 272 26.38 -15.56 -9.29
N LYS A 273 27.67 -15.25 -9.47
CA LYS A 273 28.66 -15.20 -8.38
C LYS A 273 29.41 -13.86 -8.35
N TYR A 274 29.41 -13.21 -7.19
CA TYR A 274 29.98 -11.87 -7.01
C TYR A 274 30.80 -11.77 -5.73
N TRP A 275 31.92 -11.05 -5.77
CA TRP A 275 32.55 -10.51 -4.57
C TRP A 275 31.63 -9.46 -3.95
N LYS A 276 31.35 -9.66 -2.67
CA LYS A 276 30.48 -8.84 -1.83
C LYS A 276 31.15 -8.59 -0.48
N VAL A 277 30.56 -7.74 0.35
CA VAL A 277 30.95 -7.58 1.74
C VAL A 277 29.76 -7.89 2.65
N ARG A 278 30.03 -8.56 3.77
CA ARG A 278 28.99 -9.00 4.72
C ARG A 278 29.39 -8.71 6.16
N TYR A 279 28.41 -8.34 6.97
CA TYR A 279 28.55 -8.30 8.43
C TYR A 279 28.58 -9.72 9.03
N THR A 280 29.61 -10.03 9.80
CA THR A 280 29.82 -11.33 10.44
C THR A 280 30.03 -11.16 11.94
N GLU A 281 29.31 -11.94 12.75
CA GLU A 281 29.45 -11.90 14.21
C GLU A 281 30.63 -12.74 14.72
N TYR A 282 31.30 -12.22 15.74
CA TYR A 282 32.42 -12.82 16.44
C TYR A 282 32.10 -13.00 17.93
N VAL A 283 32.81 -13.92 18.58
CA VAL A 283 32.56 -14.22 20.00
C VAL A 283 33.11 -13.15 20.96
N ASP A 284 34.15 -12.42 20.53
CA ASP A 284 34.85 -11.42 21.34
C ASP A 284 35.58 -10.38 20.47
N ALA A 285 36.20 -9.39 21.14
CA ALA A 285 36.94 -8.28 20.53
C ALA A 285 38.23 -8.68 19.81
N THR A 286 38.66 -9.95 19.86
CA THR A 286 39.86 -10.40 19.14
C THR A 286 39.58 -10.66 17.65
N PHE A 287 38.31 -10.82 17.27
CA PHE A 287 37.89 -11.12 15.90
C PHE A 287 38.59 -12.34 15.26
N THR A 288 38.96 -13.31 16.10
CA THR A 288 39.64 -14.56 15.68
C THR A 288 38.67 -15.70 15.43
N LYS A 289 37.63 -15.85 16.27
CA LYS A 289 36.64 -16.94 16.18
C LYS A 289 35.25 -16.40 15.85
N ARG A 290 34.76 -16.71 14.65
CA ARG A 290 33.38 -16.42 14.23
C ARG A 290 32.39 -17.12 15.15
N LYS A 291 31.29 -16.44 15.48
CA LYS A 291 30.16 -17.06 16.16
C LYS A 291 29.50 -18.06 15.21
N ARG A 292 29.24 -19.27 15.68
CA ARG A 292 28.60 -20.30 14.86
C ARG A 292 27.12 -19.97 14.73
N LEU A 293 26.63 -19.82 13.50
CA LEU A 293 25.21 -19.65 13.22
C LEU A 293 24.45 -20.89 13.71
N SER A 294 23.36 -20.65 14.42
CA SER A 294 22.43 -21.70 14.82
C SER A 294 21.62 -22.20 13.62
N ALA A 295 20.96 -23.35 13.76
CA ALA A 295 20.04 -23.85 12.73
C ALA A 295 18.86 -22.88 12.49
N ALA A 296 18.45 -22.12 13.52
CA ALA A 296 17.41 -21.11 13.42
C ALA A 296 17.82 -19.91 12.57
N GLU A 297 19.11 -19.56 12.54
CA GLU A 297 19.68 -18.42 11.80
C GLU A 297 20.15 -18.81 10.39
N ALA A 298 19.98 -20.07 9.97
CA ALA A 298 20.44 -20.55 8.67
C ALA A 298 19.84 -19.77 7.49
N HIS A 299 18.68 -19.15 7.69
CA HIS A 299 17.96 -18.38 6.68
C HIS A 299 18.53 -16.97 6.44
N LEU A 300 19.37 -16.43 7.33
CA LEU A 300 19.85 -15.04 7.25
C LEU A 300 20.60 -14.74 5.95
N GLY A 301 21.21 -15.75 5.32
CA GLY A 301 21.85 -15.59 4.02
C GLY A 301 22.93 -14.52 4.05
N ILE A 302 22.78 -13.48 3.24
CA ILE A 302 23.72 -12.37 3.14
C ILE A 302 23.63 -11.39 4.34
N LEU A 303 22.50 -11.39 5.06
CA LEU A 303 22.29 -10.49 6.18
C LEU A 303 23.37 -10.64 7.26
N GLY A 304 23.63 -9.53 7.94
CA GLY A 304 24.36 -9.49 9.19
C GLY A 304 23.65 -10.22 10.33
N PRO A 305 24.34 -10.40 11.48
CA PRO A 305 23.72 -10.97 12.67
C PRO A 305 22.56 -10.11 13.19
N VAL A 306 21.61 -10.75 13.88
CA VAL A 306 20.48 -10.05 14.49
C VAL A 306 20.94 -9.33 15.75
N ILE A 307 20.81 -8.00 15.79
CA ILE A 307 21.02 -7.21 17.00
C ILE A 307 19.69 -7.10 17.74
N LYS A 308 19.63 -7.49 19.01
CA LYS A 308 18.43 -7.39 19.84
C LYS A 308 18.66 -6.53 21.08
N ALA A 309 17.65 -5.77 21.47
CA ALA A 309 17.68 -4.90 22.62
C ALA A 309 16.33 -4.84 23.32
N GLU A 310 16.33 -4.68 24.64
CA GLU A 310 15.15 -4.27 25.40
C GLU A 310 15.22 -2.80 25.79
N VAL A 311 14.05 -2.20 26.03
CA VAL A 311 13.96 -0.85 26.59
C VAL A 311 14.72 -0.76 27.93
N GLY A 312 15.61 0.22 28.01
CA GLY A 312 16.55 0.47 29.08
C GLY A 312 17.97 -0.06 28.81
N ASP A 313 18.18 -0.88 27.77
CA ASP A 313 19.48 -1.46 27.46
C ASP A 313 20.45 -0.44 26.84
N THR A 314 21.75 -0.72 26.98
CA THR A 314 22.84 -0.05 26.26
C THR A 314 23.53 -1.06 25.36
N LEU A 315 23.66 -0.74 24.08
CA LEU A 315 24.30 -1.57 23.06
C LEU A 315 25.71 -1.05 22.82
N LEU A 316 26.72 -1.90 22.98
CA LEU A 316 28.08 -1.65 22.54
C LEU A 316 28.39 -2.54 21.35
N VAL A 317 28.49 -1.94 20.17
CA VAL A 317 28.79 -2.65 18.93
C VAL A 317 30.24 -2.36 18.56
N THR A 318 31.14 -3.28 18.87
CA THR A 318 32.53 -3.21 18.44
C THR A 318 32.59 -3.72 17.00
N PHE A 319 32.83 -2.81 16.08
CA PHE A 319 32.98 -3.05 14.65
C PHE A 319 34.46 -3.17 14.28
N ALA A 320 34.82 -4.23 13.56
CA ALA A 320 36.13 -4.38 12.93
C ALA A 320 36.00 -4.42 11.41
N ASN A 321 36.74 -3.54 10.72
CA ASN A 321 36.75 -3.58 9.27
C ASN A 321 37.85 -4.52 8.76
N LYS A 322 37.48 -5.76 8.41
CA LYS A 322 38.38 -6.76 7.84
C LYS A 322 38.25 -6.85 6.31
N ALA A 323 37.47 -5.97 5.71
CA ALA A 323 37.37 -5.79 4.27
C ALA A 323 38.43 -4.79 3.78
N ASP A 324 38.39 -4.48 2.49
CA ASP A 324 39.37 -3.69 1.74
C ASP A 324 38.89 -2.27 1.36
N LYS A 325 37.69 -1.87 1.81
CA LYS A 325 37.12 -0.53 1.64
C LYS A 325 36.76 0.06 3.01
N VAL A 326 36.49 1.37 3.08
CA VAL A 326 36.05 2.05 4.32
C VAL A 326 34.56 1.79 4.52
N TYR A 327 34.16 1.42 5.73
CA TYR A 327 32.78 1.09 6.09
C TYR A 327 32.39 1.63 7.46
N SER A 328 31.10 1.60 7.79
CA SER A 328 30.55 2.01 9.09
C SER A 328 29.36 1.13 9.49
N ILE A 329 28.78 1.36 10.67
CA ILE A 329 27.51 0.74 11.09
C ILE A 329 26.58 1.82 11.67
N LEU A 330 25.51 2.14 10.94
CA LEU A 330 24.43 3.04 11.36
C LEU A 330 23.16 2.24 11.68
N PRO A 331 22.56 2.41 12.87
CA PRO A 331 21.32 1.74 13.23
C PRO A 331 20.07 2.58 12.95
N HIS A 332 18.98 1.91 12.61
CA HIS A 332 17.62 2.43 12.76
C HIS A 332 17.06 2.13 14.17
N GLY A 333 16.09 2.92 14.61
CA GLY A 333 15.24 2.64 15.78
C GLY A 333 15.85 2.81 17.17
N VAL A 334 17.11 3.25 17.28
CA VAL A 334 17.81 3.46 18.57
C VAL A 334 18.43 4.85 18.64
N ILE A 335 18.73 5.33 19.85
CA ILE A 335 19.35 6.63 20.07
C ILE A 335 20.86 6.47 20.16
N TYR A 336 21.60 7.34 19.47
CA TYR A 336 23.06 7.40 19.48
C TYR A 336 23.53 8.86 19.52
N ASP A 337 24.68 9.07 20.15
CA ASP A 337 25.32 10.38 20.22
C ASP A 337 26.10 10.71 18.93
N LYS A 338 26.52 11.96 18.80
CA LYS A 338 27.30 12.41 17.63
C LYS A 338 28.66 11.73 17.49
N ALA A 339 29.23 11.18 18.56
CA ALA A 339 30.47 10.41 18.48
C ALA A 339 30.26 9.01 17.86
N SER A 340 29.05 8.45 18.03
CA SER A 340 28.62 7.17 17.46
C SER A 340 27.83 7.31 16.17
N ASP A 341 27.67 8.53 15.64
CA ASP A 341 27.06 8.79 14.34
C ASP A 341 27.97 8.25 13.23
N ALA A 342 27.42 7.34 12.43
CA ALA A 342 28.15 6.54 11.46
C ALA A 342 28.00 7.05 10.01
N ALA A 343 27.28 8.15 9.81
CA ALA A 343 27.10 8.79 8.51
C ALA A 343 28.04 10.01 8.34
N PRO A 344 28.79 10.09 7.24
CA PRO A 344 29.59 11.28 6.92
C PRO A 344 28.70 12.47 6.55
N ASN A 345 28.77 13.55 7.32
CA ASN A 345 28.11 14.82 6.99
C ASN A 345 28.83 16.01 7.65
N LEU A 346 28.52 17.22 7.18
CA LEU A 346 29.08 18.46 7.70
C LEU A 346 28.18 19.05 8.80
N ASP A 347 28.40 18.64 10.04
CA ASP A 347 27.65 19.15 11.21
C ASP A 347 28.55 19.67 12.34
N GLY A 348 29.86 19.74 12.12
CA GLY A 348 30.83 20.27 13.09
C GLY A 348 31.30 19.27 14.16
N PHE A 349 30.84 18.02 14.12
CA PHE A 349 31.25 16.98 15.06
C PHE A 349 32.31 16.03 14.48
N VAL A 350 33.20 15.52 15.34
CA VAL A 350 34.18 14.49 14.95
C VAL A 350 33.53 13.12 15.03
N LYS A 351 33.48 12.41 13.90
CA LYS A 351 32.78 11.13 13.74
C LYS A 351 33.73 10.01 13.30
N PRO A 352 34.59 9.50 14.20
CA PRO A 352 35.53 8.44 13.84
C PRO A 352 34.82 7.16 13.37
N GLY A 353 33.61 6.89 13.91
CA GLY A 353 32.77 5.77 13.50
C GLY A 353 32.16 5.90 12.10
N ALA A 354 32.21 7.08 11.46
CA ALA A 354 31.72 7.27 10.09
C ALA A 354 32.76 6.88 9.03
N HIS A 355 34.00 6.57 9.41
CA HIS A 355 35.09 6.27 8.47
C HIS A 355 36.05 5.19 8.99
N VAL A 356 35.54 3.99 9.33
CA VAL A 356 36.39 2.91 9.84
C VAL A 356 37.17 2.29 8.68
N LYS A 357 38.49 2.52 8.64
CA LYS A 357 39.34 2.08 7.53
C LYS A 357 39.64 0.58 7.61
N PRO A 358 40.09 -0.06 6.51
CA PRO A 358 40.59 -1.42 6.54
C PRO A 358 41.62 -1.64 7.66
N GLY A 359 41.38 -2.66 8.49
CA GLY A 359 42.21 -3.01 9.64
C GLY A 359 41.91 -2.25 10.93
N GLU A 360 41.06 -1.21 10.89
CA GLU A 360 40.67 -0.46 12.08
C GLU A 360 39.45 -1.06 12.79
N THR A 361 39.30 -0.69 14.06
CA THR A 361 38.16 -1.07 14.89
C THR A 361 37.55 0.16 15.56
N PHE A 362 36.23 0.21 15.64
CA PHE A 362 35.49 1.26 16.34
C PHE A 362 34.40 0.65 17.21
N THR A 363 34.08 1.24 18.36
CA THR A 363 32.97 0.77 19.21
C THR A 363 31.87 1.83 19.24
N TYR A 364 30.74 1.50 18.62
CA TYR A 364 29.54 2.32 18.69
C TYR A 364 28.82 2.11 20.02
N LYS A 365 28.26 3.19 20.58
CA LYS A 365 27.41 3.15 21.77
C LYS A 365 26.00 3.61 21.39
N TRP A 366 25.04 2.70 21.47
CA TRP A 366 23.63 3.01 21.25
C TRP A 366 22.83 2.77 22.53
N THR A 367 21.75 3.52 22.71
CA THR A 367 20.88 3.45 23.88
C THR A 367 19.44 3.26 23.46
N VAL A 368 18.68 2.54 24.28
CA VAL A 368 17.28 2.24 24.03
C VAL A 368 16.42 2.84 25.15
N PRO A 369 16.25 4.18 25.18
CA PRO A 369 15.40 4.83 26.18
C PRO A 369 13.92 4.46 26.01
N GLU A 370 13.11 4.83 27.00
CA GLU A 370 11.64 4.63 26.94
C GLU A 370 11.01 5.32 25.73
N SER A 371 11.59 6.43 25.26
CA SER A 371 11.11 7.18 24.10
C SER A 371 11.20 6.43 22.76
N VAL A 372 12.05 5.41 22.65
CA VAL A 372 12.08 4.50 21.47
C VAL A 372 11.35 3.19 21.73
N SER A 373 10.69 3.04 22.88
CA SER A 373 9.89 1.86 23.18
C SER A 373 8.78 1.69 22.15
N PRO A 374 8.47 0.44 21.75
CA PRO A 374 7.23 0.13 21.06
C PRO A 374 6.04 0.66 21.87
N THR A 375 5.07 1.29 21.20
CA THR A 375 3.88 1.86 21.84
C THR A 375 2.93 0.77 22.35
N ALA A 376 1.81 1.17 22.98
CA ALA A 376 0.77 0.23 23.39
C ALA A 376 0.11 -0.50 22.20
N GLY A 377 0.00 0.16 21.04
CA GLY A 377 -0.54 -0.43 19.81
C GLY A 377 0.48 -1.27 19.02
N ASP A 378 1.76 -1.16 19.36
CA ASP A 378 2.83 -1.91 18.70
C ASP A 378 3.00 -3.34 19.26
N PRO A 379 3.53 -4.25 18.42
CA PRO A 379 3.96 -5.57 18.88
C PRO A 379 5.02 -5.47 19.99
N PRO A 380 5.25 -6.56 20.74
CA PRO A 380 6.25 -6.58 21.81
C PRO A 380 7.68 -6.24 21.36
N CYS A 381 8.01 -6.48 20.09
CA CYS A 381 9.26 -6.07 19.46
C CYS A 381 8.99 -5.44 18.10
N LEU A 382 9.71 -4.36 17.79
CA LEU A 382 9.74 -3.71 16.48
C LEU A 382 10.99 -4.12 15.71
N THR A 383 10.82 -4.26 14.39
CA THR A 383 11.91 -4.57 13.47
C THR A 383 12.45 -3.28 12.89
N TYR A 384 13.77 -3.17 12.90
CA TYR A 384 14.59 -2.14 12.28
C TYR A 384 15.73 -2.82 11.53
N LEU A 385 16.59 -2.02 10.94
CA LEU A 385 17.79 -2.48 10.25
C LEU A 385 19.02 -1.68 10.70
N TYR A 386 20.19 -2.17 10.37
CA TYR A 386 21.43 -1.41 10.44
C TYR A 386 22.22 -1.65 9.15
N PHE A 387 22.95 -0.63 8.72
CA PHE A 387 23.64 -0.62 7.42
C PHE A 387 24.92 0.22 7.48
N SER A 388 25.78 0.13 6.47
CA SER A 388 26.93 1.05 6.36
C SER A 388 26.48 2.34 5.69
N ALA A 389 26.79 3.47 6.32
CA ALA A 389 26.36 4.80 5.87
C ALA A 389 27.51 5.63 5.27
N VAL A 390 28.67 5.02 4.98
CA VAL A 390 29.80 5.72 4.35
C VAL A 390 29.47 6.13 2.92
N ASP A 391 28.93 5.20 2.15
CA ASP A 391 28.27 5.44 0.87
C ASP A 391 27.04 4.51 0.86
N PRO A 392 25.91 4.95 1.43
CA PRO A 392 24.81 4.07 1.79
C PRO A 392 24.27 3.28 0.60
N ILE A 393 24.27 3.88 -0.60
CA ILE A 393 23.83 3.25 -1.83
C ILE A 393 24.79 2.12 -2.24
N LYS A 394 26.09 2.41 -2.35
CA LYS A 394 27.07 1.40 -2.79
C LYS A 394 27.31 0.32 -1.74
N ASP A 395 27.29 0.70 -0.47
CA ASP A 395 27.60 -0.22 0.62
C ASP A 395 26.48 -1.24 0.85
N THR A 396 25.20 -0.82 0.75
CA THR A 396 24.05 -1.74 0.83
C THR A 396 23.97 -2.65 -0.39
N SER A 397 24.17 -2.12 -1.61
CA SER A 397 24.29 -2.94 -2.83
C SER A 397 25.43 -3.95 -2.77
N SER A 398 26.54 -3.61 -2.09
CA SER A 398 27.63 -4.57 -1.82
C SER A 398 27.31 -5.63 -0.76
N GLY A 399 26.26 -5.47 0.05
CA GLY A 399 25.77 -6.47 1.01
C GLY A 399 25.76 -6.07 2.49
N LEU A 400 26.10 -4.81 2.84
CA LEU A 400 26.17 -4.37 4.24
C LEU A 400 24.83 -3.93 4.82
N VAL A 401 24.03 -4.93 5.22
CA VAL A 401 22.76 -4.75 5.92
C VAL A 401 22.56 -5.87 6.95
N GLY A 402 21.95 -5.55 8.09
CA GLY A 402 21.50 -6.55 9.06
C GLY A 402 20.26 -6.09 9.84
N PRO A 403 19.53 -7.02 10.46
CA PRO A 403 18.32 -6.72 11.22
C PRO A 403 18.63 -6.26 12.65
N LEU A 404 17.83 -5.32 13.17
CA LEU A 404 17.86 -4.83 14.55
C LEU A 404 16.46 -4.92 15.16
N LEU A 405 16.34 -5.45 16.38
CA LEU A 405 15.07 -5.55 17.10
C LEU A 405 15.12 -4.72 18.38
N VAL A 406 14.10 -3.88 18.56
CA VAL A 406 13.84 -3.14 19.81
C VAL A 406 12.58 -3.71 20.46
N CYS A 407 12.72 -4.25 21.66
CA CYS A 407 11.67 -4.93 22.39
C CYS A 407 11.28 -4.20 23.67
N LYS A 408 10.02 -4.33 24.08
CA LYS A 408 9.57 -3.92 25.43
C LYS A 408 10.38 -4.68 26.50
N LYS A 409 10.53 -4.06 27.66
CA LYS A 409 11.28 -4.62 28.78
C LYS A 409 10.73 -5.98 29.22
N GLY A 410 11.62 -6.97 29.39
CA GLY A 410 11.29 -8.31 29.86
C GLY A 410 10.63 -9.23 28.83
N VAL A 411 10.63 -8.88 27.54
CA VAL A 411 10.06 -9.69 26.43
C VAL A 411 11.07 -10.70 25.89
N LEU A 412 12.37 -10.46 26.02
CA LEU A 412 13.42 -11.37 25.59
C LEU A 412 13.74 -12.39 26.69
N ASN A 413 14.03 -13.62 26.27
CA ASN A 413 14.62 -14.65 27.11
C ASN A 413 16.12 -14.38 27.32
N ALA A 414 16.75 -15.10 28.25
CA ALA A 414 18.18 -14.96 28.53
C ALA A 414 19.08 -15.31 27.33
N ASP A 415 18.57 -16.14 26.40
CA ASP A 415 19.24 -16.50 25.15
C ASP A 415 18.96 -15.53 23.99
N GLY A 416 18.15 -14.49 24.23
CA GLY A 416 17.76 -13.49 23.23
C GLY A 416 16.57 -13.87 22.36
N THR A 417 15.95 -15.04 22.54
CA THR A 417 14.71 -15.40 21.84
C THR A 417 13.52 -14.62 22.38
N GLN A 418 12.53 -14.34 21.54
CA GLN A 418 11.33 -13.63 21.98
C GLN A 418 10.38 -14.56 22.76
N LYS A 419 9.91 -14.12 23.94
CA LYS A 419 8.93 -14.87 24.72
C LYS A 419 7.62 -15.03 23.96
N GLY A 420 7.14 -16.27 23.89
CA GLY A 420 5.88 -16.57 23.25
C GLY A 420 5.93 -16.61 21.72
N ILE A 421 7.12 -16.61 21.12
CA ILE A 421 7.35 -16.88 19.70
C ILE A 421 8.21 -18.13 19.60
N ASP A 422 7.79 -19.05 18.74
CA ASP A 422 8.43 -20.36 18.58
C ASP A 422 9.47 -20.32 17.43
N LYS A 423 9.26 -19.45 16.43
CA LYS A 423 10.19 -19.19 15.31
C LYS A 423 10.25 -17.70 14.94
N GLU A 424 11.45 -17.20 14.70
CA GLU A 424 11.70 -15.86 14.18
C GLU A 424 12.41 -15.99 12.82
N PHE A 425 11.87 -15.35 11.78
CA PHE A 425 12.49 -15.29 10.45
C PHE A 425 12.72 -13.84 10.04
N TYR A 426 13.90 -13.56 9.48
CA TYR A 426 14.30 -12.25 8.99
C TYR A 426 14.47 -12.32 7.47
N LEU A 427 13.67 -11.57 6.72
CA LEU A 427 13.70 -11.55 5.26
C LEU A 427 13.97 -10.13 4.77
N LEU A 428 15.01 -9.98 3.97
CA LEU A 428 15.32 -8.80 3.18
C LEU A 428 14.89 -9.05 1.74
N PHE A 429 13.96 -8.24 1.26
CA PHE A 429 13.56 -8.15 -0.14
C PHE A 429 14.26 -6.94 -0.76
N THR A 430 15.10 -7.20 -1.77
CA THR A 430 15.83 -6.14 -2.46
C THR A 430 16.32 -6.63 -3.82
N VAL A 431 16.38 -5.72 -4.78
CA VAL A 431 17.14 -5.88 -6.01
C VAL A 431 18.58 -5.45 -5.74
N PHE A 432 19.48 -6.42 -5.49
CA PHE A 432 20.90 -6.13 -5.35
C PHE A 432 21.45 -5.66 -6.70
N ASP A 433 21.65 -4.35 -6.83
CA ASP A 433 22.27 -3.75 -8.01
C ASP A 433 23.80 -3.86 -7.92
N GLU A 434 24.36 -4.91 -8.51
CA GLU A 434 25.81 -5.13 -8.51
C GLU A 434 26.57 -4.10 -9.36
N ASN A 435 25.88 -3.32 -10.20
CA ASN A 435 26.50 -2.20 -10.93
C ASN A 435 26.89 -1.06 -9.98
N LEU A 436 26.20 -0.92 -8.85
CA LEU A 436 26.49 0.07 -7.81
C LEU A 436 27.44 -0.46 -6.73
N SER A 437 27.78 -1.75 -6.77
CA SER A 437 28.65 -2.38 -5.77
C SER A 437 30.06 -1.77 -5.75
N ARG A 438 30.64 -1.62 -4.56
CA ARG A 438 32.06 -1.28 -4.33
C ARG A 438 33.04 -2.25 -5.00
N TYR A 439 32.57 -3.44 -5.39
CA TYR A 439 33.35 -4.51 -6.03
C TYR A 439 33.05 -4.70 -7.52
N PHE A 440 32.27 -3.81 -8.14
CA PHE A 440 31.85 -3.95 -9.53
C PHE A 440 33.01 -4.20 -10.51
N ASP A 441 34.04 -3.35 -10.46
CA ASP A 441 35.22 -3.49 -11.33
C ASP A 441 36.00 -4.79 -11.09
N GLU A 442 36.10 -5.23 -9.84
CA GLU A 442 36.79 -6.47 -9.49
C GLU A 442 36.01 -7.70 -9.96
N ASN A 443 34.68 -7.65 -9.87
CA ASN A 443 33.80 -8.69 -10.38
C ASN A 443 33.92 -8.82 -11.89
N ILE A 444 33.96 -7.70 -12.63
CA ILE A 444 34.24 -7.69 -14.07
C ILE A 444 35.58 -8.38 -14.36
N GLN A 445 36.66 -7.93 -13.71
CA GLN A 445 38.00 -8.47 -13.95
C GLN A 445 38.12 -9.97 -13.60
N LYS A 446 37.34 -10.43 -12.63
CA LYS A 446 37.43 -11.80 -12.13
C LYS A 446 36.59 -12.80 -12.91
N PHE A 447 35.38 -12.41 -13.31
CA PHE A 447 34.36 -13.34 -13.79
C PHE A 447 34.05 -13.18 -15.27
N ILE A 448 34.33 -12.04 -15.91
CA ILE A 448 34.19 -11.89 -17.36
C ILE A 448 35.41 -12.45 -18.07
N TRP A 449 35.21 -13.21 -19.15
CA TRP A 449 36.32 -13.81 -19.91
C TRP A 449 37.19 -12.77 -20.63
N HIS A 450 36.58 -11.70 -21.17
CA HIS A 450 37.25 -10.58 -21.82
C HIS A 450 36.84 -9.23 -21.18
N PRO A 451 37.39 -8.87 -20.03
CA PRO A 451 36.89 -7.74 -19.22
C PRO A 451 37.16 -6.35 -19.84
N PHE A 452 38.10 -6.23 -20.78
CA PHE A 452 38.46 -4.92 -21.37
C PHE A 452 37.54 -4.50 -22.52
N SER A 453 36.71 -5.40 -23.05
CA SER A 453 35.77 -5.13 -24.14
C SER A 453 34.34 -4.87 -23.66
N ILE A 454 34.09 -4.85 -22.36
CA ILE A 454 32.75 -4.67 -21.81
C ILE A 454 32.32 -3.20 -21.87
N ASP A 455 31.14 -2.97 -22.42
CA ASP A 455 30.44 -1.70 -22.27
C ASP A 455 29.62 -1.76 -20.98
N LYS A 456 29.97 -0.91 -20.01
CA LYS A 456 29.30 -0.85 -18.70
C LYS A 456 27.92 -0.21 -18.79
N GLU A 457 27.65 0.57 -19.83
CA GLU A 457 26.39 1.26 -20.06
C GLU A 457 25.43 0.42 -20.93
N ASP A 458 25.87 -0.75 -21.41
CA ASP A 458 25.01 -1.66 -22.15
C ASP A 458 23.80 -2.09 -21.30
N LYS A 459 22.60 -1.90 -21.85
CA LYS A 459 21.35 -2.13 -21.11
C LYS A 459 21.18 -3.59 -20.69
N GLU A 460 21.64 -4.55 -21.50
CA GLU A 460 21.54 -5.96 -21.11
C GLU A 460 22.54 -6.32 -20.03
N PHE A 461 23.76 -5.79 -20.10
CA PHE A 461 24.77 -5.97 -19.07
C PHE A 461 24.31 -5.40 -17.73
N VAL A 462 23.83 -4.16 -17.70
CA VAL A 462 23.28 -3.52 -16.49
C VAL A 462 22.14 -4.38 -15.91
N LYS A 463 21.19 -4.82 -16.74
CA LYS A 463 20.08 -5.69 -16.31
C LYS A 463 20.55 -7.03 -15.77
N SER A 464 21.59 -7.64 -16.35
CA SER A 464 22.13 -8.93 -15.91
C SER A 464 22.67 -8.90 -14.48
N ASN A 465 23.09 -7.72 -14.01
CA ASN A 465 23.68 -7.50 -12.70
C ASN A 465 22.67 -7.03 -11.63
N ARG A 466 21.38 -6.91 -11.97
CA ARG A 466 20.30 -6.56 -11.03
C ARG A 466 19.68 -7.83 -10.45
N MET A 467 20.18 -8.26 -9.30
CA MET A 467 19.86 -9.56 -8.70
C MET A 467 18.64 -9.46 -7.77
N HIS A 468 17.48 -9.94 -8.25
CA HIS A 468 16.18 -9.85 -7.54
C HIS A 468 16.08 -10.95 -6.47
N ALA A 469 16.52 -10.65 -5.24
CA ALA A 469 16.81 -11.68 -4.25
C ALA A 469 16.06 -11.50 -2.92
N VAL A 470 15.89 -12.62 -2.21
CA VAL A 470 15.47 -12.63 -0.80
C VAL A 470 16.63 -13.15 0.03
N ASN A 471 17.11 -12.37 0.99
CA ASN A 471 18.32 -12.66 1.79
C ASN A 471 19.57 -12.97 0.94
N GLY A 472 19.63 -12.44 -0.29
CA GLY A 472 20.70 -12.70 -1.25
C GLY A 472 20.55 -14.01 -2.03
N TYR A 473 19.41 -14.71 -1.93
CA TYR A 473 19.13 -15.90 -2.73
C TYR A 473 18.03 -15.67 -3.77
N MET A 474 18.09 -16.40 -4.89
CA MET A 474 17.13 -16.33 -5.98
C MET A 474 16.56 -17.71 -6.32
N TYR A 475 15.39 -17.75 -6.98
CA TYR A 475 14.80 -18.96 -7.57
C TYR A 475 14.64 -20.14 -6.59
N GLY A 476 14.25 -19.85 -5.33
CA GLY A 476 13.95 -20.87 -4.33
C GLY A 476 15.17 -21.44 -3.61
N ASN A 477 16.36 -20.84 -3.80
CA ASN A 477 17.61 -21.35 -3.24
C ASN A 477 17.79 -21.04 -1.74
N GLN A 478 16.93 -20.22 -1.12
CA GLN A 478 17.04 -19.88 0.29
C GLN A 478 16.86 -21.12 1.20
N PRO A 479 17.82 -21.39 2.12
CA PRO A 479 17.69 -22.44 3.12
C PRO A 479 17.02 -21.93 4.40
N GLY A 480 16.59 -22.86 5.27
CA GLY A 480 16.33 -22.58 6.68
C GLY A 480 14.95 -22.01 7.02
N LEU A 481 14.02 -21.93 6.08
CA LEU A 481 12.62 -21.51 6.31
C LEU A 481 11.72 -22.68 6.69
N ASN A 482 12.04 -23.33 7.81
CA ASN A 482 11.33 -24.53 8.29
C ASN A 482 10.65 -24.27 9.63
N MET A 483 9.37 -24.58 9.72
CA MET A 483 8.54 -24.42 10.92
C MET A 483 7.63 -25.62 11.13
N CYS A 484 6.97 -25.69 12.29
CA CYS A 484 5.97 -26.70 12.60
C CYS A 484 4.57 -26.11 12.54
N LYS A 485 3.59 -26.96 12.21
CA LYS A 485 2.16 -26.65 12.32
C LYS A 485 1.86 -26.15 13.75
N LYS A 486 1.13 -25.04 13.85
CA LYS A 486 0.79 -24.28 15.07
C LYS A 486 1.90 -23.48 15.74
N ASP A 487 3.13 -23.49 15.22
CA ASP A 487 4.18 -22.59 15.72
C ASP A 487 3.68 -21.13 15.65
N ARG A 488 3.99 -20.33 16.66
CA ARG A 488 3.85 -18.88 16.58
C ARG A 488 5.09 -18.34 15.91
N VAL A 489 4.92 -17.84 14.71
CA VAL A 489 6.00 -17.39 13.84
C VAL A 489 5.98 -15.87 13.76
N SER A 490 7.13 -15.25 14.00
CA SER A 490 7.37 -13.83 13.76
C SER A 490 8.19 -13.66 12.50
N TRP A 491 7.64 -12.96 11.51
CA TRP A 491 8.29 -12.59 10.26
C TRP A 491 8.72 -11.13 10.34
N HIS A 492 10.03 -10.91 10.31
CA HIS A 492 10.69 -9.61 10.32
C HIS A 492 11.10 -9.29 8.88
N LEU A 493 10.41 -8.35 8.25
CA LEU A 493 10.52 -8.09 6.81
C LEU A 493 11.18 -6.73 6.60
N ILE A 494 12.16 -6.65 5.69
CA ILE A 494 12.98 -5.46 5.41
C ILE A 494 13.01 -5.22 3.90
N GLY A 495 12.79 -3.97 3.47
CA GLY A 495 12.97 -3.51 2.09
C GLY A 495 14.16 -2.58 1.97
N LEU A 496 14.91 -2.65 0.86
CA LEU A 496 16.02 -1.75 0.52
C LEU A 496 16.12 -1.59 -1.00
N GLY A 497 16.62 -0.45 -1.47
CA GLY A 497 16.99 -0.26 -2.87
C GLY A 497 16.52 1.05 -3.48
N THR A 498 15.96 1.01 -4.70
CA THR A 498 15.52 2.18 -5.47
C THR A 498 13.99 2.32 -5.49
N ASP A 499 13.47 3.22 -6.32
CA ASP A 499 12.05 3.34 -6.67
C ASP A 499 11.44 2.02 -7.20
N THR A 500 12.23 1.20 -7.89
CA THR A 500 11.80 -0.13 -8.35
C THR A 500 11.67 -1.19 -7.25
N ASP A 501 12.16 -0.91 -6.03
CA ASP A 501 12.07 -1.80 -4.87
C ASP A 501 10.75 -1.64 -4.11
N MET A 502 9.65 -1.71 -4.86
CA MET A 502 8.29 -1.88 -4.35
C MET A 502 7.91 -3.36 -4.32
N HIS A 503 7.89 -3.95 -3.12
CA HIS A 503 7.72 -5.39 -2.95
C HIS A 503 6.36 -5.75 -2.37
N GLY A 504 5.49 -6.37 -3.17
CA GLY A 504 4.24 -6.99 -2.69
C GLY A 504 4.47 -8.40 -2.17
N ILE A 505 4.94 -8.58 -0.93
CA ILE A 505 5.29 -9.90 -0.39
C ILE A 505 4.01 -10.70 -0.15
N VAL A 506 3.89 -11.89 -0.75
CA VAL A 506 2.76 -12.81 -0.56
C VAL A 506 3.21 -14.10 0.11
N PHE A 507 2.47 -14.53 1.14
CA PHE A 507 2.63 -15.84 1.77
C PHE A 507 1.58 -16.81 1.21
N GLN A 508 1.98 -17.66 0.27
CA GLN A 508 1.05 -18.60 -0.35
C GLN A 508 0.50 -19.58 0.69
N GLY A 509 -0.82 -19.75 0.73
CA GLY A 509 -1.52 -20.78 1.52
C GLY A 509 -1.74 -20.47 3.01
N ASN A 510 -1.06 -19.46 3.57
CA ASN A 510 -1.21 -19.04 4.96
C ASN A 510 -1.40 -17.53 5.04
N THR A 511 -2.16 -17.05 6.03
CA THR A 511 -2.33 -15.62 6.28
C THR A 511 -1.42 -15.13 7.40
N ILE A 512 -1.10 -13.84 7.34
CA ILE A 512 -0.37 -13.09 8.35
C ILE A 512 -1.32 -12.17 9.14
N HIS A 513 -0.95 -11.90 10.38
CA HIS A 513 -1.63 -11.00 11.28
C HIS A 513 -0.76 -9.76 11.44
N LEU A 514 -1.32 -8.61 11.10
CA LEU A 514 -0.64 -7.31 11.15
C LEU A 514 -1.52 -6.32 11.91
N ARG A 515 -1.09 -5.90 13.11
CA ARG A 515 -1.77 -4.86 13.90
C ARG A 515 -3.29 -5.12 14.09
N GLY A 516 -3.68 -6.38 14.28
CA GLY A 516 -5.09 -6.76 14.49
C GLY A 516 -5.89 -7.03 13.21
N THR A 517 -5.29 -6.88 12.03
CA THR A 517 -5.89 -7.28 10.75
C THR A 517 -5.33 -8.61 10.24
N HIS A 518 -6.11 -9.29 9.39
CA HIS A 518 -5.64 -10.43 8.61
C HIS A 518 -5.30 -9.98 7.19
N ARG A 519 -4.10 -10.33 6.73
CA ARG A 519 -3.62 -10.13 5.37
C ARG A 519 -2.93 -11.42 4.92
N ASP A 520 -2.66 -11.59 3.64
CA ASP A 520 -1.73 -12.61 3.14
C ASP A 520 -0.56 -11.99 2.39
N SER A 521 -0.64 -10.68 2.20
CA SER A 521 0.32 -9.85 1.53
C SER A 521 0.71 -8.63 2.36
N LEU A 522 1.89 -8.08 2.05
CA LEU A 522 2.36 -6.83 2.63
C LEU A 522 3.28 -6.10 1.65
N ALA A 523 3.09 -4.79 1.50
CA ALA A 523 4.01 -3.95 0.74
C ALA A 523 5.25 -3.56 1.56
N LEU A 524 6.43 -3.62 0.94
CA LEU A 524 7.67 -3.08 1.47
C LEU A 524 8.33 -2.11 0.48
N PHE A 525 9.03 -1.13 1.04
CA PHE A 525 9.74 -0.06 0.33
C PHE A 525 11.16 0.08 0.91
N PRO A 526 12.05 0.85 0.26
CA PRO A 526 13.41 1.06 0.77
C PRO A 526 13.45 1.56 2.22
N HIS A 527 14.32 0.95 3.04
CA HIS A 527 14.48 1.22 4.48
C HIS A 527 13.24 0.99 5.34
N MET A 528 12.14 0.46 4.78
CA MET A 528 11.00 0.02 5.57
C MET A 528 11.31 -1.32 6.24
N ALA A 529 11.02 -1.41 7.54
CA ALA A 529 11.08 -2.66 8.29
C ALA A 529 9.76 -2.87 9.06
N THR A 530 9.24 -4.09 9.04
CA THR A 530 7.96 -4.42 9.69
C THR A 530 7.95 -5.83 10.27
N THR A 531 7.02 -6.06 11.19
CA THR A 531 6.85 -7.36 11.87
C THR A 531 5.44 -7.88 11.61
N ALA A 532 5.34 -9.09 11.08
CA ALA A 532 4.09 -9.79 10.84
C ALA A 532 4.07 -11.12 11.59
N PHE A 533 2.90 -11.53 12.08
CA PHE A 533 2.76 -12.79 12.82
C PHE A 533 2.01 -13.83 12.00
N MET A 534 2.43 -15.08 12.07
CA MET A 534 1.75 -16.19 11.41
C MET A 534 1.61 -17.35 12.40
N GLN A 535 0.50 -18.07 12.28
CA GLN A 535 0.35 -19.37 12.91
C GLN A 535 -0.13 -20.37 11.84
N PRO A 536 0.78 -21.19 11.27
CA PRO A 536 0.43 -22.06 10.17
C PRO A 536 -0.44 -23.21 10.65
N ASP A 537 -1.51 -23.50 9.91
CA ASP A 537 -2.52 -24.50 10.27
C ASP A 537 -2.46 -25.77 9.43
N HIS A 538 -1.75 -25.75 8.30
CA HIS A 538 -1.58 -26.87 7.40
C HIS A 538 -0.11 -27.19 7.16
N ALA A 539 0.22 -28.48 7.21
CA ALA A 539 1.53 -28.97 6.84
C ALA A 539 1.64 -29.03 5.30
N GLY A 540 2.80 -28.66 4.76
CA GLY A 540 3.03 -28.59 3.33
C GLY A 540 4.22 -27.71 2.96
N ILE A 541 4.47 -27.63 1.66
CA ILE A 541 5.51 -26.79 1.07
C ILE A 541 4.85 -25.61 0.38
N PHE A 542 5.25 -24.40 0.78
CA PHE A 542 4.61 -23.16 0.35
C PHE A 542 5.64 -22.16 -0.18
N LYS A 543 5.17 -21.07 -0.79
CA LYS A 543 6.00 -20.02 -1.37
C LYS A 543 5.84 -18.72 -0.59
N VAL A 544 6.95 -18.03 -0.39
CA VAL A 544 6.98 -16.61 -0.03
C VAL A 544 7.66 -15.87 -1.18
N PHE A 545 6.97 -14.94 -1.81
CA PHE A 545 7.45 -14.30 -3.05
C PHE A 545 6.95 -12.87 -3.19
N CYS A 546 7.61 -12.09 -4.04
CA CYS A 546 7.14 -10.77 -4.41
C CYS A 546 6.12 -10.87 -5.57
N ALA A 547 4.90 -10.41 -5.37
CA ALA A 547 3.83 -10.40 -6.36
C ALA A 547 3.94 -9.25 -7.38
N THR A 548 4.88 -8.33 -7.20
CA THR A 548 5.25 -7.35 -8.22
C THR A 548 5.73 -8.11 -9.46
N MET A 549 5.00 -8.00 -10.58
CA MET A 549 5.05 -8.92 -11.72
C MET A 549 6.42 -9.05 -12.40
N HIS A 550 7.29 -8.04 -12.28
CA HIS A 550 8.67 -8.14 -12.77
C HIS A 550 9.59 -8.91 -11.82
N HIS A 551 9.37 -8.85 -10.50
CA HIS A 551 10.29 -9.41 -9.51
C HIS A 551 10.19 -10.93 -9.42
N LEU A 552 8.98 -11.48 -9.49
CA LEU A 552 8.74 -12.92 -9.41
C LEU A 552 9.49 -13.73 -10.50
N PRO A 553 9.26 -13.50 -11.80
CA PRO A 553 9.94 -14.27 -12.86
C PRO A 553 11.46 -14.04 -12.83
N ARG A 554 11.92 -12.87 -12.38
CA ARG A 554 13.35 -12.54 -12.23
C ARG A 554 14.01 -13.20 -11.02
N GLY A 555 13.27 -13.94 -10.20
CA GLY A 555 13.83 -14.84 -9.18
C GLY A 555 13.49 -14.51 -7.73
N MET A 556 12.68 -13.48 -7.46
CA MET A 556 12.33 -13.05 -6.11
C MET A 556 11.20 -13.90 -5.49
N GLY A 557 11.50 -15.18 -5.30
CA GLY A 557 10.61 -16.14 -4.66
C GLY A 557 11.38 -17.22 -3.92
N GLN A 558 10.90 -17.59 -2.74
CA GLN A 558 11.48 -18.60 -1.87
C GLN A 558 10.44 -19.60 -1.39
N ILE A 559 10.93 -20.70 -0.81
CA ILE A 559 10.13 -21.81 -0.33
C ILE A 559 10.19 -21.83 1.19
N TYR A 560 9.05 -21.99 1.86
CA TYR A 560 8.98 -22.29 3.29
C TYR A 560 8.22 -23.59 3.52
N GLU A 561 8.66 -24.37 4.51
CA GLU A 561 8.13 -25.70 4.81
C GLU A 561 7.47 -25.72 6.19
N VAL A 562 6.23 -26.20 6.24
CA VAL A 562 5.47 -26.42 7.47
C VAL A 562 5.37 -27.92 7.71
N ASN A 563 6.03 -28.39 8.76
CA ASN A 563 6.04 -29.80 9.17
C ASN A 563 4.93 -30.12 10.16
N SER A 564 4.48 -31.37 10.23
CA SER A 564 3.43 -31.79 11.18
C SER A 564 3.90 -31.86 12.64
N CYS A 565 5.18 -32.19 12.89
CA CYS A 565 5.86 -32.19 14.20
C CYS A 565 5.03 -32.78 15.37
N ASP A 566 4.53 -34.00 15.19
CA ASP A 566 3.73 -34.76 16.18
C ASP A 566 2.37 -34.16 16.58
N ASN A 567 1.94 -33.08 15.92
CA ASN A 567 0.56 -32.60 16.03
C ASN A 567 -0.36 -33.51 15.21
N ARG A 568 -1.16 -34.36 15.87
CA ARG A 568 -2.26 -35.10 15.24
C ARG A 568 -3.19 -34.10 14.55
N ASP A 569 -3.62 -34.41 13.33
CA ASP A 569 -4.67 -33.65 12.68
C ASP A 569 -5.92 -33.69 13.57
N PRO A 570 -6.44 -32.53 14.00
CA PRO A 570 -7.78 -32.48 14.54
C PRO A 570 -8.73 -33.04 13.47
N SER A 571 -9.81 -33.71 13.90
CA SER A 571 -10.96 -33.96 13.03
C SER A 571 -11.31 -32.67 12.28
N GLU A 572 -11.54 -32.74 10.97
CA GLU A 572 -12.03 -31.63 10.14
C GLU A 572 -13.04 -30.82 10.95
N GLN A 573 -12.78 -29.51 11.13
CA GLN A 573 -13.80 -28.68 11.77
C GLN A 573 -15.08 -28.80 10.94
N PRO A 574 -16.26 -28.89 11.58
CA PRO A 574 -17.51 -28.99 10.84
C PRO A 574 -17.61 -27.77 9.92
N HIS A 575 -17.52 -28.04 8.62
CA HIS A 575 -17.68 -27.01 7.60
C HIS A 575 -19.08 -26.43 7.71
N GLY A 576 -19.17 -25.11 7.58
CA GLY A 576 -20.41 -24.35 7.56
C GLY A 576 -21.19 -24.62 6.28
N MET A 577 -21.65 -23.56 5.61
CA MET A 577 -22.38 -23.71 4.36
C MET A 577 -21.42 -24.05 3.22
N ILE A 578 -21.81 -24.98 2.34
CA ILE A 578 -21.10 -25.21 1.08
C ILE A 578 -21.72 -24.29 0.03
N ARG A 579 -20.93 -23.35 -0.49
CA ARG A 579 -21.32 -22.41 -1.56
C ARG A 579 -20.70 -22.88 -2.87
N THR A 580 -21.53 -23.16 -3.86
CA THR A 580 -21.08 -23.65 -5.17
C THR A 580 -21.20 -22.55 -6.21
N PHE A 581 -20.14 -22.33 -7.00
CA PHE A 581 -20.11 -21.36 -8.10
C PHE A 581 -19.66 -22.05 -9.39
N TYR A 582 -20.35 -21.75 -10.49
CA TYR A 582 -20.00 -22.24 -11.83
C TYR A 582 -19.31 -21.11 -12.58
N ILE A 583 -18.00 -21.23 -12.78
CA ILE A 583 -17.18 -20.18 -13.38
C ILE A 583 -16.49 -20.73 -14.63
N ALA A 584 -16.44 -19.95 -15.71
CA ALA A 584 -15.63 -20.29 -16.87
C ALA A 584 -14.64 -19.19 -17.21
N ALA A 585 -13.48 -19.58 -17.74
CA ALA A 585 -12.57 -18.68 -18.44
C ALA A 585 -12.97 -18.64 -19.92
N GLU A 586 -13.32 -17.45 -20.43
CA GLU A 586 -13.85 -17.25 -21.77
C GLU A 586 -13.12 -16.12 -22.50
N GLU A 587 -12.78 -16.35 -23.78
CA GLU A 587 -12.14 -15.34 -24.61
C GLU A 587 -13.18 -14.34 -25.13
N VAL A 588 -12.90 -13.05 -24.97
CA VAL A 588 -13.79 -11.95 -25.33
C VAL A 588 -13.03 -10.87 -26.10
N GLU A 589 -13.76 -10.09 -26.88
CA GLU A 589 -13.27 -8.80 -27.38
C GLU A 589 -13.59 -7.74 -26.33
N TRP A 590 -12.54 -7.08 -25.85
CA TRP A 590 -12.62 -6.08 -24.80
C TRP A 590 -12.25 -4.72 -25.34
N ASP A 591 -13.07 -3.71 -25.08
CA ASP A 591 -12.79 -2.32 -25.41
C ASP A 591 -12.60 -1.54 -24.12
N TYR A 592 -11.39 -0.99 -23.93
CA TYR A 592 -11.02 -0.18 -22.77
C TYR A 592 -11.70 1.20 -22.79
N ALA A 593 -12.00 1.72 -23.98
CA ALA A 593 -12.59 3.05 -24.19
C ALA A 593 -13.68 3.03 -25.28
N PRO A 594 -14.84 2.39 -25.04
CA PRO A 594 -15.94 2.38 -26.02
C PRO A 594 -16.43 3.78 -26.38
N ASN A 595 -16.46 4.70 -25.40
CA ASN A 595 -16.80 6.11 -25.59
C ASN A 595 -15.55 6.97 -25.42
N LYS A 596 -15.18 7.69 -26.48
CA LYS A 596 -14.01 8.58 -26.50
C LYS A 596 -14.35 10.03 -26.17
N ASN A 597 -15.63 10.37 -26.02
CA ASN A 597 -16.09 11.75 -25.83
C ASN A 597 -15.65 12.35 -24.50
N TRP A 598 -15.43 11.53 -23.46
CA TRP A 598 -14.98 12.01 -22.15
C TRP A 598 -13.70 12.85 -22.24
N GLU A 599 -12.69 12.32 -22.95
CA GLU A 599 -11.44 13.04 -23.17
C GLU A 599 -11.68 14.34 -23.97
N PHE A 600 -12.51 14.27 -25.01
CA PHE A 600 -12.86 15.45 -25.81
C PHE A 600 -13.58 16.53 -24.99
N GLU A 601 -14.51 16.18 -24.11
CA GLU A 601 -15.28 17.12 -23.29
C GLU A 601 -14.41 17.78 -22.21
N LYS A 602 -13.54 17.00 -21.55
CA LYS A 602 -12.52 17.50 -20.62
C LYS A 602 -11.59 18.51 -21.31
N GLN A 603 -11.09 18.17 -22.50
CA GLN A 603 -10.22 19.04 -23.31
C GLN A 603 -10.89 20.32 -23.84
N HIS A 604 -12.20 20.33 -24.12
CA HIS A 604 -12.88 21.56 -24.55
C HIS A 604 -12.96 22.59 -23.40
N LEU A 605 -12.85 22.14 -22.16
CA LEU A 605 -12.75 22.99 -20.98
C LEU A 605 -11.29 23.43 -20.76
N ASP A 606 -10.30 22.57 -21.04
CA ASP A 606 -8.87 22.81 -20.84
C ASP A 606 -8.20 23.40 -22.09
N ALA A 607 -8.15 24.73 -22.17
CA ALA A 607 -7.65 25.47 -23.32
C ALA A 607 -6.29 24.97 -23.87
N ARG A 608 -6.31 24.31 -25.05
CA ARG A 608 -5.12 23.94 -25.86
C ARG A 608 -4.11 22.97 -25.19
N GLY A 609 -4.60 21.93 -24.50
CA GLY A 609 -3.75 20.84 -23.99
C GLY A 609 -3.22 19.87 -25.06
N GLU A 610 -2.11 19.18 -24.75
CA GLU A 610 -1.61 18.03 -25.52
C GLU A 610 -2.53 16.82 -25.34
N ARG A 611 -2.70 16.01 -26.40
CA ARG A 611 -3.58 14.82 -26.37
C ARG A 611 -2.82 13.60 -25.90
N HIS A 612 -2.73 13.43 -24.59
CA HIS A 612 -2.07 12.27 -23.98
C HIS A 612 -2.81 10.94 -24.30
N GLY A 613 -4.15 10.96 -24.45
CA GLY A 613 -4.95 9.75 -24.67
C GLY A 613 -4.88 9.15 -26.08
N ASP A 614 -4.36 9.90 -27.07
CA ASP A 614 -4.34 9.48 -28.48
C ASP A 614 -3.52 8.20 -28.68
N ILE A 615 -2.42 8.02 -27.94
CA ILE A 615 -1.54 6.84 -28.05
C ILE A 615 -2.24 5.54 -27.62
N PHE A 616 -3.15 5.61 -26.64
CA PHE A 616 -3.85 4.44 -26.09
C PHE A 616 -5.16 4.14 -26.83
N MET A 617 -5.85 5.17 -27.33
CA MET A 617 -7.19 5.02 -27.91
C MET A 617 -7.21 4.95 -29.43
N ASN A 618 -6.27 5.60 -30.13
CA ASN A 618 -6.32 5.68 -31.58
C ASN A 618 -5.66 4.48 -32.24
N ARG A 619 -6.40 3.89 -33.17
CA ARG A 619 -5.88 2.87 -34.06
C ARG A 619 -5.13 3.54 -35.21
N THR A 620 -3.86 3.19 -35.39
CA THR A 620 -3.01 3.68 -36.48
C THR A 620 -2.37 2.50 -37.22
N GLU A 621 -1.45 2.76 -38.15
CA GLU A 621 -0.67 1.67 -38.76
C GLU A 621 0.24 0.96 -37.76
N ASN A 622 0.57 1.59 -36.63
CA ASN A 622 1.50 1.08 -35.63
C ASN A 622 0.87 0.86 -34.25
N TRP A 623 -0.33 1.40 -33.96
CA TRP A 623 -1.01 1.27 -32.66
C TRP A 623 -2.31 0.50 -32.78
N ILE A 624 -2.55 -0.44 -31.86
CA ILE A 624 -3.74 -1.31 -31.87
C ILE A 624 -5.02 -0.50 -31.58
N GLY A 625 -4.93 0.49 -30.69
CA GLY A 625 -6.06 1.28 -30.19
C GLY A 625 -6.66 0.66 -28.92
N SER A 626 -7.94 0.90 -28.64
CA SER A 626 -8.58 0.51 -27.37
C SER A 626 -9.15 -0.91 -27.33
N GLN A 627 -9.12 -1.66 -28.44
CA GLN A 627 -9.78 -2.96 -28.57
C GLN A 627 -8.79 -4.12 -28.59
N TYR A 628 -8.97 -5.07 -27.68
CA TYR A 628 -8.08 -6.22 -27.52
C TYR A 628 -8.88 -7.50 -27.30
N LYS A 629 -8.38 -8.61 -27.86
CA LYS A 629 -8.79 -9.94 -27.44
C LYS A 629 -8.22 -10.23 -26.06
N LYS A 630 -9.09 -10.61 -25.12
CA LYS A 630 -8.78 -10.91 -23.72
C LYS A 630 -9.42 -12.22 -23.29
N VAL A 631 -9.11 -12.68 -22.10
CA VAL A 631 -9.80 -13.79 -21.44
C VAL A 631 -10.30 -13.33 -20.07
N VAL A 632 -11.51 -13.70 -19.70
CA VAL A 632 -12.15 -13.22 -18.46
C VAL A 632 -12.89 -14.35 -17.73
N TYR A 633 -13.02 -14.21 -16.42
CA TYR A 633 -13.91 -15.07 -15.64
C TYR A 633 -15.37 -14.62 -15.79
N ARG A 634 -16.27 -15.57 -16.06
CA ARG A 634 -17.72 -15.35 -16.11
C ARG A 634 -18.46 -16.42 -15.32
N GLU A 635 -19.50 -16.00 -14.61
CA GLU A 635 -20.36 -16.90 -13.84
C GLU A 635 -21.48 -17.47 -14.73
N TYR A 636 -21.80 -18.75 -14.52
CA TYR A 636 -22.85 -19.48 -15.21
C TYR A 636 -23.91 -19.92 -14.21
N THR A 637 -25.12 -20.19 -14.70
CA THR A 637 -26.25 -20.61 -13.86
C THR A 637 -26.08 -22.03 -13.30
N ASP A 638 -25.40 -22.92 -14.05
CA ASP A 638 -25.20 -24.32 -13.69
C ASP A 638 -23.94 -24.94 -14.34
N GLY A 639 -23.76 -26.24 -14.12
CA GLY A 639 -22.62 -27.03 -14.59
C GLY A 639 -22.66 -27.45 -16.05
N GLU A 640 -23.71 -27.11 -16.80
CA GLU A 640 -23.75 -27.33 -18.25
C GLU A 640 -22.97 -26.24 -19.00
N PHE A 641 -22.77 -25.07 -18.35
CA PHE A 641 -22.07 -23.90 -18.90
C PHE A 641 -22.66 -23.40 -20.23
N VAL A 642 -23.99 -23.35 -20.31
CA VAL A 642 -24.73 -22.85 -21.47
C VAL A 642 -25.20 -21.42 -21.26
N GLU A 643 -25.82 -21.11 -20.12
CA GLU A 643 -26.39 -19.80 -19.81
C GLU A 643 -25.47 -19.00 -18.86
N ILE A 644 -24.98 -17.86 -19.34
CA ILE A 644 -24.20 -16.91 -18.53
C ILE A 644 -25.15 -16.24 -17.54
N LYS A 645 -24.78 -16.21 -16.26
CA LYS A 645 -25.55 -15.55 -15.23
C LYS A 645 -25.50 -14.03 -15.44
N ALA A 646 -26.67 -13.42 -15.65
CA ALA A 646 -26.75 -11.97 -15.86
C ALA A 646 -26.26 -11.20 -14.62
N ARG A 647 -25.37 -10.22 -14.85
CA ARG A 647 -24.92 -9.31 -13.78
C ARG A 647 -26.06 -8.37 -13.38
N PRO A 648 -26.34 -8.22 -12.08
CA PRO A 648 -27.27 -7.19 -11.62
C PRO A 648 -26.68 -5.79 -11.86
N PRO A 649 -27.51 -4.73 -11.92
CA PRO A 649 -27.03 -3.36 -12.09
C PRO A 649 -26.00 -2.92 -11.04
N ARG A 650 -26.06 -3.48 -9.82
CA ARG A 650 -25.11 -3.21 -8.72
C ARG A 650 -23.72 -3.83 -8.93
N GLU A 651 -23.56 -4.69 -9.93
CA GLU A 651 -22.29 -5.33 -10.30
C GLU A 651 -21.85 -4.92 -11.72
N GLU A 652 -22.49 -3.90 -12.30
CA GLU A 652 -22.12 -3.34 -13.61
C GLU A 652 -20.65 -2.86 -13.59
N HIS A 653 -20.22 -2.24 -12.48
CA HIS A 653 -18.86 -1.73 -12.30
C HIS A 653 -17.77 -2.81 -12.35
N LEU A 654 -18.10 -4.10 -12.23
CA LEU A 654 -17.09 -5.15 -12.25
C LEU A 654 -16.39 -5.26 -13.60
N GLU A 655 -17.09 -4.95 -14.70
CA GLU A 655 -16.51 -4.88 -16.05
C GLU A 655 -15.60 -6.10 -16.38
N LEU A 656 -14.28 -5.91 -16.46
CA LEU A 656 -13.34 -6.98 -16.80
C LEU A 656 -13.25 -8.05 -15.70
N LEU A 657 -13.39 -7.66 -14.43
CA LEU A 657 -13.27 -8.54 -13.26
C LEU A 657 -14.23 -9.72 -13.36
N GLY A 658 -13.82 -10.84 -12.76
CA GLY A 658 -14.70 -11.97 -12.49
C GLY A 658 -15.84 -11.62 -11.53
N PRO A 659 -16.82 -12.54 -11.33
CA PRO A 659 -17.90 -12.35 -10.37
C PRO A 659 -17.38 -12.14 -8.94
N MET A 660 -18.11 -11.35 -8.14
CA MET A 660 -17.84 -11.22 -6.71
C MET A 660 -18.26 -12.49 -5.96
N ILE A 661 -17.28 -13.20 -5.41
CA ILE A 661 -17.51 -14.41 -4.63
C ILE A 661 -17.61 -14.00 -3.15
N HIS A 662 -18.73 -14.29 -2.50
CA HIS A 662 -18.94 -13.99 -1.08
C HIS A 662 -18.92 -15.27 -0.23
N ALA A 663 -18.25 -15.23 0.90
CA ALA A 663 -18.27 -16.32 1.88
C ALA A 663 -18.12 -15.83 3.32
N GLU A 664 -18.69 -16.57 4.27
CA GLU A 664 -18.49 -16.32 5.69
C GLU A 664 -17.37 -17.20 6.27
N VAL A 665 -16.80 -16.75 7.39
CA VAL A 665 -15.92 -17.60 8.21
C VAL A 665 -16.63 -18.90 8.60
N GLY A 666 -16.03 -20.02 8.19
CA GLY A 666 -16.54 -21.38 8.35
C GLY A 666 -17.10 -21.99 7.07
N ASP A 667 -17.41 -21.20 6.05
CA ASP A 667 -17.94 -21.71 4.78
C ASP A 667 -16.90 -22.50 3.98
N THR A 668 -17.38 -23.31 3.05
CA THR A 668 -16.58 -23.97 2.01
C THR A 668 -17.06 -23.51 0.65
N ILE A 669 -16.16 -23.01 -0.17
CA ILE A 669 -16.44 -22.59 -1.55
C ILE A 669 -16.02 -23.72 -2.48
N LEU A 670 -16.96 -24.17 -3.32
CA LEU A 670 -16.72 -25.10 -4.42
C LEU A 670 -16.83 -24.34 -5.73
N ILE A 671 -15.69 -24.17 -6.41
CA ILE A 671 -15.66 -23.60 -7.76
C ILE A 671 -15.64 -24.75 -8.76
N ILE A 672 -16.71 -24.87 -9.55
CA ILE A 672 -16.76 -25.76 -10.71
C ILE A 672 -16.29 -24.91 -11.88
N PHE A 673 -15.04 -25.11 -12.28
CA PHE A 673 -14.35 -24.28 -13.26
C PHE A 673 -14.27 -24.97 -14.63
N LYS A 674 -14.78 -24.32 -15.68
CA LYS A 674 -14.62 -24.78 -17.07
C LYS A 674 -13.67 -23.87 -17.83
N ASN A 675 -12.67 -24.45 -18.47
CA ASN A 675 -11.81 -23.67 -19.35
C ASN A 675 -12.38 -23.69 -20.79
N LYS A 676 -13.06 -22.61 -21.20
CA LYS A 676 -13.57 -22.44 -22.58
C LYS A 676 -12.56 -21.76 -23.51
N ALA A 677 -11.42 -21.32 -22.98
CA ALA A 677 -10.39 -20.61 -23.73
C ALA A 677 -9.47 -21.58 -24.50
N SER A 678 -8.59 -21.02 -25.33
CA SER A 678 -7.71 -21.78 -26.23
C SER A 678 -6.46 -22.40 -25.57
N ARG A 679 -6.18 -22.07 -24.30
CA ARG A 679 -4.97 -22.49 -23.58
C ARG A 679 -5.25 -22.91 -22.14
N PRO A 680 -4.34 -23.66 -21.47
CA PRO A 680 -4.53 -24.07 -20.08
C PRO A 680 -4.55 -22.85 -19.15
N TYR A 681 -5.53 -22.84 -18.24
CA TYR A 681 -5.67 -21.84 -17.18
C TYR A 681 -6.04 -22.54 -15.87
N SER A 682 -6.02 -21.81 -14.76
CA SER A 682 -6.41 -22.30 -13.43
C SER A 682 -7.19 -21.22 -12.70
N ILE A 683 -7.71 -21.54 -11.52
CA ILE A 683 -8.27 -20.55 -10.59
C ILE A 683 -7.81 -20.87 -9.17
N SER A 684 -7.27 -19.87 -8.49
CA SER A 684 -6.74 -19.95 -7.12
C SER A 684 -7.02 -18.62 -6.43
N ALA A 685 -7.20 -18.63 -5.11
CA ALA A 685 -7.53 -17.44 -4.35
C ALA A 685 -6.50 -17.15 -3.25
N GLN A 686 -6.27 -15.87 -3.02
CA GLN A 686 -5.52 -15.36 -1.89
C GLN A 686 -6.31 -15.46 -0.57
N GLY A 687 -5.59 -15.47 0.55
CA GLY A 687 -6.15 -15.54 1.89
C GLY A 687 -6.80 -16.86 2.31
N VAL A 688 -7.24 -17.72 1.40
CA VAL A 688 -8.01 -18.94 1.70
C VAL A 688 -7.13 -20.15 2.04
N GLU A 689 -7.77 -21.19 2.58
CA GLU A 689 -7.18 -22.51 2.69
C GLU A 689 -7.61 -23.37 1.49
N GLU A 690 -6.68 -23.63 0.58
CA GLU A 690 -6.90 -24.51 -0.57
C GLU A 690 -6.52 -25.95 -0.23
N MET A 691 -7.44 -26.91 -0.38
CA MET A 691 -7.23 -28.31 0.09
C MET A 691 -6.10 -29.08 -0.61
N ASP A 692 -5.72 -28.67 -1.82
CA ASP A 692 -4.64 -29.28 -2.60
C ASP A 692 -3.32 -28.49 -2.49
N SER A 693 -3.35 -27.29 -1.92
CA SER A 693 -2.16 -26.45 -1.72
C SER A 693 -1.25 -27.06 -0.66
N GLY A 694 0.06 -27.01 -0.90
CA GLY A 694 1.08 -27.59 -0.03
C GLY A 694 1.37 -29.09 -0.27
N LYS A 695 0.48 -29.84 -0.93
CA LYS A 695 0.74 -31.23 -1.40
C LYS A 695 1.41 -31.28 -2.76
N GLN A 696 1.04 -30.34 -3.65
CA GLN A 696 1.68 -30.10 -4.93
C GLN A 696 2.12 -28.63 -4.99
N PHE A 697 3.27 -28.38 -5.61
CA PHE A 697 3.90 -27.05 -5.64
C PHE A 697 3.19 -26.06 -6.60
N GLN A 698 2.33 -26.57 -7.48
CA GLN A 698 1.50 -25.80 -8.40
C GLN A 698 0.05 -26.23 -8.24
N VAL A 699 -0.85 -25.25 -8.31
CA VAL A 699 -2.28 -25.49 -8.37
C VAL A 699 -2.59 -26.26 -9.66
N PRO A 700 -3.49 -27.26 -9.64
CA PRO A 700 -3.79 -28.03 -10.84
C PRO A 700 -4.30 -27.14 -11.98
N MET A 701 -3.62 -27.19 -13.12
CA MET A 701 -4.11 -26.55 -14.35
C MET A 701 -5.36 -27.27 -14.88
N THR A 702 -6.21 -26.54 -15.59
CA THR A 702 -7.39 -27.03 -16.31
C THR A 702 -7.18 -26.82 -17.80
N LYS A 703 -7.16 -27.90 -18.58
CA LYS A 703 -6.93 -27.85 -20.03
C LYS A 703 -8.14 -27.26 -20.78
N PRO A 704 -7.96 -26.74 -22.01
CA PRO A 704 -9.08 -26.32 -22.85
C PRO A 704 -10.17 -27.41 -22.97
N GLY A 705 -11.41 -27.04 -22.71
CA GLY A 705 -12.58 -27.92 -22.72
C GLY A 705 -12.78 -28.76 -21.44
N GLU A 706 -11.80 -28.81 -20.54
CA GLU A 706 -11.88 -29.55 -19.28
C GLU A 706 -12.70 -28.78 -18.24
N VAL A 707 -13.37 -29.53 -17.36
CA VAL A 707 -14.04 -29.02 -16.16
C VAL A 707 -13.33 -29.59 -14.95
N LYS A 708 -12.98 -28.72 -13.99
CA LYS A 708 -12.30 -29.10 -12.75
C LYS A 708 -12.94 -28.43 -11.56
N THR A 709 -12.97 -29.12 -10.42
CA THR A 709 -13.52 -28.57 -9.19
C THR A 709 -12.39 -28.14 -8.26
N TYR A 710 -12.45 -26.90 -7.78
CA TYR A 710 -11.54 -26.34 -6.79
C TYR A 710 -12.30 -26.13 -5.48
N ARG A 711 -11.67 -26.50 -4.36
CA ARG A 711 -12.25 -26.36 -3.02
C ARG A 711 -11.44 -25.40 -2.18
N TRP A 712 -12.08 -24.33 -1.73
CA TRP A 712 -11.52 -23.33 -0.82
C TRP A 712 -12.26 -23.36 0.51
N ASN A 713 -11.56 -23.63 1.59
CA ASN A 713 -12.09 -23.53 2.94
C ASN A 713 -11.84 -22.10 3.46
N ILE A 714 -12.79 -21.54 4.21
CA ILE A 714 -12.68 -20.21 4.83
C ILE A 714 -12.50 -20.37 6.34
N PRO A 715 -11.30 -20.73 6.83
CA PRO A 715 -11.03 -20.75 8.26
C PRO A 715 -11.07 -19.34 8.87
N LYS A 716 -11.03 -19.25 10.19
CA LYS A 716 -11.04 -17.96 10.91
C LYS A 716 -9.94 -17.00 10.44
N ARG A 717 -8.76 -17.52 10.08
CA ARG A 717 -7.62 -16.75 9.59
C ARG A 717 -7.82 -16.17 8.18
N SER A 718 -8.80 -16.66 7.42
CA SER A 718 -9.13 -16.24 6.06
C SER A 718 -10.25 -15.21 6.00
N GLY A 719 -10.96 -14.99 7.11
CA GLY A 719 -11.91 -13.89 7.25
C GLY A 719 -11.32 -12.71 8.01
N PRO A 720 -12.15 -11.68 8.31
CA PRO A 720 -11.70 -10.47 8.99
C PRO A 720 -11.08 -10.72 10.37
N GLY A 721 -9.92 -10.10 10.62
CA GLY A 721 -9.28 -10.04 11.93
C GLY A 721 -10.09 -9.19 12.94
N PRO A 722 -9.62 -9.07 14.19
CA PRO A 722 -10.32 -8.27 15.22
C PRO A 722 -10.54 -6.81 14.85
N SER A 723 -9.58 -6.17 14.18
CA SER A 723 -9.63 -4.74 13.82
C SER A 723 -10.16 -4.49 12.39
N ASP A 724 -10.30 -5.53 11.57
CA ASP A 724 -10.81 -5.40 10.20
C ASP A 724 -12.28 -4.94 10.15
N PRO A 725 -12.76 -4.47 8.99
CA PRO A 725 -14.19 -4.31 8.75
C PRO A 725 -14.93 -5.66 8.69
N ASN A 726 -16.26 -5.64 8.60
CA ASN A 726 -17.09 -6.86 8.63
C ASN A 726 -16.83 -7.83 7.47
N CYS A 727 -16.29 -7.32 6.37
CA CYS A 727 -15.82 -8.11 5.25
C CYS A 727 -14.50 -7.54 4.73
N ILE A 728 -13.61 -8.40 4.27
CA ILE A 728 -12.33 -8.04 3.65
C ILE A 728 -12.19 -8.69 2.27
N PRO A 729 -11.46 -8.06 1.34
CA PRO A 729 -11.28 -8.56 -0.01
C PRO A 729 -9.98 -9.37 -0.14
N TRP A 730 -10.06 -10.36 -1.00
CA TRP A 730 -8.95 -11.12 -1.58
C TRP A 730 -9.11 -11.10 -3.10
N VAL A 731 -8.06 -11.48 -3.81
CA VAL A 731 -8.13 -11.71 -5.25
C VAL A 731 -8.04 -13.19 -5.55
N TYR A 732 -8.83 -13.64 -6.52
CA TYR A 732 -8.60 -14.91 -7.19
C TYR A 732 -8.10 -14.69 -8.63
N TYR A 733 -7.17 -15.54 -9.08
CA TYR A 733 -6.47 -15.40 -10.36
C TYR A 733 -5.98 -16.76 -10.88
N SER A 734 -5.44 -16.80 -12.10
CA SER A 734 -4.80 -18.01 -12.65
C SER A 734 -3.32 -18.08 -12.26
N THR A 735 -2.87 -19.25 -11.82
CA THR A 735 -1.50 -19.53 -11.38
C THR A 735 -0.63 -20.23 -12.42
N VAL A 736 -1.16 -20.54 -13.62
CA VAL A 736 -0.41 -21.23 -14.68
C VAL A 736 0.75 -20.36 -15.15
N ASN A 737 0.46 -19.11 -15.50
CA ASN A 737 1.45 -18.05 -15.66
C ASN A 737 0.89 -16.77 -15.04
N PHE A 738 1.23 -16.51 -13.78
CA PHE A 738 0.68 -15.39 -13.00
C PHE A 738 0.71 -14.06 -13.77
N VAL A 739 1.85 -13.70 -14.37
CA VAL A 739 2.01 -12.43 -15.09
C VAL A 739 1.13 -12.38 -16.33
N LYS A 740 1.31 -13.35 -17.25
CA LYS A 740 0.64 -13.31 -18.55
C LYS A 740 -0.87 -13.56 -18.44
N ASP A 741 -1.29 -14.43 -17.53
CA ASP A 741 -2.70 -14.75 -17.33
C ASP A 741 -3.45 -13.55 -16.72
N THR A 742 -2.85 -12.85 -15.76
CA THR A 742 -3.45 -11.64 -15.17
C THR A 742 -3.54 -10.50 -16.19
N TYR A 743 -2.47 -10.19 -16.93
CA TYR A 743 -2.55 -9.15 -17.98
C TYR A 743 -3.52 -9.53 -19.11
N SER A 744 -3.69 -10.82 -19.39
CA SER A 744 -4.70 -11.30 -20.35
C SER A 744 -6.14 -11.12 -19.84
N GLY A 745 -6.36 -11.00 -18.52
CA GLY A 745 -7.64 -10.61 -17.91
C GLY A 745 -8.22 -11.55 -16.84
N LEU A 746 -7.46 -12.53 -16.33
CA LEU A 746 -7.95 -13.51 -15.35
C LEU A 746 -7.75 -13.07 -13.89
N MET A 747 -8.67 -12.26 -13.38
CA MET A 747 -8.75 -11.91 -11.97
C MET A 747 -10.18 -11.60 -11.51
N GLY A 748 -10.46 -11.76 -10.22
CA GLY A 748 -11.70 -11.29 -9.63
C GLY A 748 -11.66 -11.22 -8.10
N PRO A 749 -12.64 -10.52 -7.49
CA PRO A 749 -12.71 -10.32 -6.05
C PRO A 749 -13.37 -11.49 -5.30
N LEU A 750 -12.70 -11.96 -4.25
CA LEU A 750 -13.26 -12.84 -3.23
C LEU A 750 -13.46 -12.03 -1.94
N ILE A 751 -14.69 -11.93 -1.46
CA ILE A 751 -15.06 -11.19 -0.26
C ILE A 751 -15.34 -12.18 0.87
N THR A 752 -14.56 -12.08 1.94
CA THR A 752 -14.74 -12.92 3.14
C THR A 752 -15.28 -12.09 4.28
N CYS A 753 -16.36 -12.57 4.88
CA CYS A 753 -17.13 -11.86 5.89
C CYS A 753 -17.11 -12.58 7.24
N ARG A 754 -17.34 -11.80 8.31
CA ARG A 754 -17.65 -12.37 9.62
C ARG A 754 -18.93 -13.19 9.54
N LYS A 755 -19.03 -14.22 10.37
CA LYS A 755 -20.21 -15.09 10.46
C LYS A 755 -21.45 -14.29 10.86
N GLY A 756 -22.56 -14.46 10.13
CA GLY A 756 -23.84 -13.79 10.34
C GLY A 756 -23.98 -12.42 9.67
N VAL A 757 -23.03 -12.01 8.83
CA VAL A 757 -23.09 -10.76 8.05
C VAL A 757 -23.82 -10.96 6.72
N LEU A 758 -23.67 -12.14 6.12
CA LEU A 758 -24.35 -12.51 4.88
C LEU A 758 -25.74 -13.07 5.19
N ASN A 759 -26.73 -12.61 4.43
CA ASN A 759 -28.08 -13.18 4.46
C ASN A 759 -28.14 -14.53 3.71
N GLU A 760 -29.33 -15.15 3.70
CA GLU A 760 -29.57 -16.44 3.02
C GLU A 760 -29.24 -16.43 1.52
N LYS A 761 -29.26 -15.26 0.87
CA LYS A 761 -28.89 -15.07 -0.54
C LYS A 761 -27.41 -14.76 -0.75
N GLY A 762 -26.60 -14.80 0.32
CA GLY A 762 -25.17 -14.49 0.27
C GLY A 762 -24.84 -13.01 0.08
N ARG A 763 -25.79 -12.11 0.38
CA ARG A 763 -25.58 -10.65 0.31
C ARG A 763 -25.43 -10.06 1.70
N ARG A 764 -24.63 -9.01 1.82
CA ARG A 764 -24.51 -8.23 3.06
C ARG A 764 -25.81 -7.51 3.39
N SER A 765 -26.09 -7.37 4.68
CA SER A 765 -27.25 -6.61 5.20
C SER A 765 -26.85 -5.42 6.08
N ASP A 766 -25.55 -5.25 6.35
CA ASP A 766 -25.02 -4.21 7.23
C ASP A 766 -24.67 -2.90 6.50
N ILE A 767 -24.68 -2.90 5.16
CA ILE A 767 -24.36 -1.74 4.30
C ILE A 767 -25.32 -1.68 3.10
N ASP A 768 -25.39 -0.52 2.45
CA ASP A 768 -26.31 -0.28 1.33
C ASP A 768 -25.72 -0.69 -0.03
N TYR A 769 -24.42 -0.39 -0.24
CA TYR A 769 -23.71 -0.61 -1.50
C TYR A 769 -22.30 -1.15 -1.31
N GLU A 770 -21.88 -1.98 -2.27
CA GLU A 770 -20.56 -2.59 -2.35
C GLU A 770 -19.96 -2.34 -3.73
N PHE A 771 -18.74 -1.82 -3.76
CA PHE A 771 -17.98 -1.62 -4.99
C PHE A 771 -16.63 -2.31 -4.89
N ALA A 772 -16.17 -2.89 -5.99
CA ALA A 772 -14.85 -3.52 -6.08
C ALA A 772 -14.08 -2.87 -7.22
N LEU A 773 -12.93 -2.27 -6.90
CA LEU A 773 -12.11 -1.52 -7.84
C LEU A 773 -10.72 -2.12 -7.88
N LEU A 774 -10.34 -2.63 -9.04
CA LEU A 774 -8.99 -3.00 -9.39
C LEU A 774 -8.34 -1.84 -10.14
N PHE A 775 -7.22 -1.37 -9.60
CA PHE A 775 -6.32 -0.47 -10.29
C PHE A 775 -5.17 -1.30 -10.83
N LEU A 776 -4.98 -1.25 -12.15
CA LEU A 776 -3.94 -2.00 -12.86
C LEU A 776 -3.64 -1.33 -14.20
N VAL A 777 -2.36 -1.14 -14.49
CA VAL A 777 -1.84 -0.86 -15.82
C VAL A 777 -1.76 -2.16 -16.60
N PHE A 778 -2.76 -2.43 -17.43
CA PHE A 778 -2.79 -3.64 -18.26
C PHE A 778 -1.73 -3.56 -19.34
N ASN A 779 -0.61 -4.25 -19.13
CA ASN A 779 0.44 -4.36 -20.12
C ASN A 779 0.09 -5.44 -21.15
N GLU A 780 -0.59 -5.06 -22.23
CA GLU A 780 -0.98 -5.98 -23.31
C GLU A 780 0.23 -6.53 -24.08
N ASN A 781 1.43 -5.96 -23.91
CA ASN A 781 2.66 -6.53 -24.46
C ASN A 781 3.00 -7.90 -23.83
N GLU A 782 2.55 -8.14 -22.60
CA GLU A 782 2.71 -9.41 -21.88
C GLU A 782 1.50 -10.34 -22.03
N SER A 783 0.45 -9.88 -22.71
CA SER A 783 -0.75 -10.66 -22.97
C SER A 783 -0.46 -11.86 -23.86
N TRP A 784 -1.16 -12.97 -23.59
CA TRP A 784 -1.13 -14.14 -24.45
C TRP A 784 -1.70 -13.90 -25.86
N TYR A 785 -2.48 -12.83 -26.02
CA TYR A 785 -3.23 -12.51 -27.23
C TYR A 785 -2.61 -11.37 -28.04
N LEU A 786 -1.42 -10.87 -27.66
CA LEU A 786 -0.75 -9.79 -28.39
C LEU A 786 -0.62 -10.07 -29.89
N ASP A 787 -0.15 -11.27 -30.25
CA ASP A 787 0.02 -11.67 -31.66
C ASP A 787 -1.31 -11.75 -32.42
N ASP A 788 -2.39 -12.20 -31.76
CA ASP A 788 -3.74 -12.21 -32.33
C ASP A 788 -4.22 -10.76 -32.57
N ASN A 789 -3.92 -9.86 -31.63
CA ASN A 789 -4.30 -8.45 -31.69
C ASN A 789 -3.52 -7.70 -32.78
N ILE A 790 -2.21 -7.94 -32.94
CA ILE A 790 -1.41 -7.38 -34.04
C ILE A 790 -1.99 -7.82 -35.40
N LYS A 791 -2.32 -9.11 -35.55
CA LYS A 791 -2.92 -9.62 -36.79
C LYS A 791 -4.27 -8.99 -37.07
N LYS A 792 -5.16 -8.94 -36.07
CA LYS A 792 -6.55 -8.48 -36.22
C LYS A 792 -6.66 -6.97 -36.40
N TYR A 793 -5.90 -6.19 -35.62
CA TYR A 793 -6.05 -4.74 -35.56
C TYR A 793 -4.98 -3.99 -36.37
N LEU A 794 -3.79 -4.55 -36.60
CA LEU A 794 -2.77 -3.90 -37.47
C LEU A 794 -2.69 -4.51 -38.87
N ASN A 795 -3.30 -5.67 -39.12
CA ASN A 795 -3.17 -6.43 -40.38
C ASN A 795 -1.70 -6.72 -40.74
N LYS A 796 -0.84 -6.96 -39.74
CA LYS A 796 0.59 -7.26 -39.90
C LYS A 796 0.91 -8.68 -39.41
N ASP A 797 1.95 -9.31 -39.96
CA ASP A 797 2.52 -10.54 -39.38
C ASP A 797 3.31 -10.16 -38.11
N PRO A 798 2.97 -10.70 -36.93
CA PRO A 798 3.67 -10.40 -35.68
C PRO A 798 5.17 -10.73 -35.73
N ARG A 799 5.60 -11.65 -36.59
CA ARG A 799 7.02 -12.03 -36.72
C ARG A 799 7.87 -10.96 -37.40
N ASP A 800 7.26 -10.20 -38.30
CA ASP A 800 7.93 -9.15 -39.07
C ASP A 800 7.67 -7.75 -38.48
N PHE A 801 6.80 -7.65 -37.47
CA PHE A 801 6.45 -6.39 -36.83
C PHE A 801 7.50 -5.97 -35.79
N LYS A 802 8.18 -4.86 -36.06
CA LYS A 802 9.10 -4.26 -35.10
C LYS A 802 8.32 -3.47 -34.05
N ARG A 803 8.43 -3.90 -32.80
CA ARG A 803 7.89 -3.19 -31.64
C ARG A 803 8.76 -1.97 -31.36
N THR A 804 8.17 -0.79 -31.44
CA THR A 804 8.80 0.49 -31.05
C THR A 804 8.41 0.84 -29.63
N ASP A 805 9.14 1.74 -28.98
CA ASP A 805 8.81 2.21 -27.63
C ASP A 805 7.38 2.78 -27.58
N ASP A 806 6.98 3.58 -28.58
CA ASP A 806 5.60 4.09 -28.72
C ASP A 806 4.55 2.96 -28.87
N PHE A 807 4.93 1.81 -29.45
CA PHE A 807 4.00 0.67 -29.56
C PHE A 807 3.85 -0.01 -28.21
N GLU A 808 4.96 -0.23 -27.50
CA GLU A 808 4.90 -0.80 -26.16
C GLU A 808 4.08 0.09 -25.22
N GLU A 809 4.27 1.41 -25.30
CA GLU A 809 3.50 2.38 -24.52
C GLU A 809 2.01 2.38 -24.90
N SER A 810 1.68 2.34 -26.20
CA SER A 810 0.28 2.27 -26.67
C SER A 810 -0.52 1.08 -26.12
N ASN A 811 0.19 0.04 -25.67
CA ASN A 811 -0.37 -1.20 -25.15
C ASN A 811 -0.37 -1.26 -23.60
N ARG A 812 0.02 -0.19 -22.90
CA ARG A 812 -0.06 -0.07 -21.44
C ARG A 812 -1.36 0.66 -21.07
N MET A 813 -2.41 -0.10 -20.80
CA MET A 813 -3.75 0.45 -20.57
C MET A 813 -3.96 0.74 -19.07
N HIS A 814 -3.83 2.01 -18.68
CA HIS A 814 -3.92 2.49 -17.30
C HIS A 814 -5.36 2.55 -16.81
N ALA A 815 -5.89 1.44 -16.29
CA ALA A 815 -7.33 1.25 -16.19
C ALA A 815 -7.84 1.00 -14.77
N ILE A 816 -9.10 1.39 -14.54
CA ILE A 816 -9.90 0.97 -13.38
C ILE A 816 -10.89 -0.09 -13.88
N ASN A 817 -10.82 -1.31 -13.34
CA ASN A 817 -11.61 -2.47 -13.78
C ASN A 817 -11.56 -2.75 -15.30
N GLY A 818 -10.45 -2.38 -15.95
CA GLY A 818 -10.26 -2.53 -17.39
C GLY A 818 -10.96 -1.46 -18.24
N LYS A 819 -11.30 -0.30 -17.67
CA LYS A 819 -11.82 0.87 -18.39
C LYS A 819 -10.95 2.11 -18.14
N ILE A 820 -10.84 2.97 -19.14
CA ILE A 820 -10.07 4.22 -19.10
C ILE A 820 -10.96 5.43 -19.45
N PHE A 821 -10.55 6.63 -19.07
CA PHE A 821 -11.18 7.92 -19.44
C PHE A 821 -12.69 7.93 -19.18
N GLY A 822 -13.14 7.67 -17.95
CA GLY A 822 -14.57 7.79 -17.59
C GLY A 822 -15.48 6.68 -18.12
N ASN A 823 -14.94 5.65 -18.78
CA ASN A 823 -15.73 4.53 -19.31
C ASN A 823 -16.14 3.47 -18.27
N LEU A 824 -15.74 3.63 -17.00
CA LEU A 824 -16.21 2.76 -15.92
C LEU A 824 -17.54 3.27 -15.38
N HIS A 825 -18.61 2.51 -15.57
CA HIS A 825 -19.97 2.85 -15.13
C HIS A 825 -20.43 2.00 -13.93
N GLY A 826 -21.65 2.24 -13.45
CA GLY A 826 -22.25 1.44 -12.37
C GLY A 826 -21.92 1.89 -10.93
N LEU A 827 -21.09 2.93 -10.76
CA LEU A 827 -20.74 3.50 -9.45
C LEU A 827 -21.79 4.50 -8.95
N ILE A 828 -22.99 4.00 -8.68
CA ILE A 828 -24.16 4.82 -8.30
C ILE A 828 -24.64 4.44 -6.91
N MET A 829 -24.74 5.43 -6.03
CA MET A 829 -25.26 5.29 -4.66
C MET A 829 -26.23 6.42 -4.33
N ASN A 830 -26.93 6.33 -3.20
CA ASN A 830 -27.81 7.41 -2.75
C ASN A 830 -27.15 8.22 -1.64
N GLU A 831 -27.57 9.46 -1.49
CA GLU A 831 -27.28 10.29 -0.32
C GLU A 831 -27.67 9.56 0.97
N ASP A 832 -26.95 9.84 2.05
CA ASP A 832 -27.14 9.26 3.39
C ASP A 832 -26.99 7.73 3.45
N THR A 833 -26.18 7.14 2.56
CA THR A 833 -25.93 5.69 2.55
C THR A 833 -24.50 5.33 2.92
N MET A 834 -24.36 4.17 3.56
CA MET A 834 -23.06 3.59 3.89
C MET A 834 -22.59 2.67 2.77
N THR A 835 -21.37 2.89 2.30
CA THR A 835 -20.78 2.13 1.20
C THR A 835 -19.44 1.50 1.61
N ASN A 836 -19.19 0.29 1.13
CA ASN A 836 -17.87 -0.32 1.21
C ASN A 836 -17.23 -0.39 -0.18
N TRP A 837 -15.98 0.03 -0.26
CA TRP A 837 -15.17 -0.09 -1.47
C TRP A 837 -14.00 -1.03 -1.22
N TYR A 838 -13.93 -2.08 -2.03
CA TYR A 838 -12.86 -3.08 -2.03
C TYR A 838 -11.82 -2.66 -3.05
N LEU A 839 -10.70 -2.12 -2.57
CA LEU A 839 -9.59 -1.65 -3.39
C LEU A 839 -8.61 -2.80 -3.60
N LEU A 840 -8.28 -3.08 -4.86
CA LEU A 840 -7.45 -4.22 -5.27
C LEU A 840 -6.26 -3.73 -6.07
N GLY A 841 -5.04 -3.98 -5.58
CA GLY A 841 -3.79 -3.62 -6.26
C GLY A 841 -3.09 -4.85 -6.80
N LEU A 842 -2.76 -4.85 -8.08
CA LEU A 842 -1.95 -5.87 -8.76
C LEU A 842 -1.04 -5.17 -9.77
N GLY A 843 -0.03 -5.87 -10.25
CA GLY A 843 0.78 -5.38 -11.38
C GLY A 843 2.28 -5.40 -11.10
N SER A 844 2.99 -4.50 -11.76
CA SER A 844 4.44 -4.37 -11.79
C SER A 844 4.92 -3.18 -10.95
N GLU A 845 6.15 -2.73 -11.19
CA GLU A 845 6.79 -1.63 -10.46
C GLU A 845 6.11 -0.27 -10.72
N VAL A 846 5.39 -0.12 -11.84
CA VAL A 846 4.62 1.10 -12.17
C VAL A 846 3.26 1.13 -11.48
N ASP A 847 2.77 0.00 -10.98
CA ASP A 847 1.42 -0.15 -10.42
C ASP A 847 1.33 0.32 -8.96
N ILE A 848 1.79 1.56 -8.75
CA ILE A 848 1.56 2.36 -7.56
C ILE A 848 0.33 3.25 -7.79
N HIS A 849 -0.71 3.09 -6.98
CA HIS A 849 -1.96 3.80 -7.19
C HIS A 849 -2.40 4.52 -5.93
N THR A 850 -2.60 5.82 -6.02
CA THR A 850 -3.05 6.67 -4.91
C THR A 850 -4.47 7.12 -5.19
N ILE A 851 -5.44 6.41 -4.62
CA ILE A 851 -6.83 6.46 -5.05
C ILE A 851 -7.55 7.62 -4.35
N HIS A 852 -7.88 8.66 -5.11
CA HIS A 852 -8.53 9.86 -4.60
C HIS A 852 -10.03 9.88 -4.93
N TYR A 853 -10.84 10.22 -3.92
CA TYR A 853 -12.28 10.46 -4.03
C TYR A 853 -12.56 11.95 -3.90
N HIS A 854 -13.13 12.57 -4.95
CA HIS A 854 -13.49 13.99 -4.87
C HIS A 854 -14.70 14.19 -3.96
N ALA A 855 -14.71 15.29 -3.18
CA ALA A 855 -15.78 15.70 -2.25
C ALA A 855 -16.04 14.83 -1.03
N GLU A 856 -15.71 13.53 -1.07
CA GLU A 856 -15.93 12.59 0.02
C GLU A 856 -14.60 12.17 0.66
N SER A 857 -14.59 12.06 1.99
CA SER A 857 -13.52 11.35 2.71
C SER A 857 -14.03 9.98 3.13
N PHE A 858 -13.13 9.07 3.48
CA PHE A 858 -13.48 7.73 3.91
C PHE A 858 -12.75 7.33 5.20
N LEU A 859 -13.27 6.29 5.83
CA LEU A 859 -12.61 5.62 6.94
C LEU A 859 -12.01 4.30 6.46
N PHE A 860 -10.80 4.01 6.92
CA PHE A 860 -10.19 2.69 6.74
C PHE A 860 -9.65 2.18 8.07
N LYS A 861 -9.50 0.86 8.18
CA LYS A 861 -9.12 0.19 9.43
C LYS A 861 -7.80 -0.56 9.28
N ILE A 862 -6.88 -0.25 10.19
CA ILE A 862 -5.67 -1.04 10.45
C ILE A 862 -5.83 -1.65 11.85
N ASP A 863 -5.38 -0.98 12.90
CA ASP A 863 -5.68 -1.34 14.29
C ASP A 863 -6.93 -0.61 14.80
N LYS A 864 -7.11 0.63 14.33
CA LYS A 864 -8.23 1.54 14.61
C LYS A 864 -8.76 2.13 13.30
N SER A 865 -9.79 2.96 13.38
CA SER A 865 -10.32 3.72 12.26
C SER A 865 -9.56 5.04 12.07
N TYR A 866 -9.07 5.27 10.86
CA TYR A 866 -8.36 6.47 10.43
C TYR A 866 -9.08 7.12 9.25
N ARG A 867 -8.97 8.44 9.11
CA ARG A 867 -9.62 9.21 8.04
C ARG A 867 -8.64 9.69 6.98
N GLU A 868 -8.98 9.46 5.72
CA GLU A 868 -8.22 9.88 4.54
C GLU A 868 -9.20 10.14 3.38
N ASP A 869 -8.73 10.77 2.32
CA ASP A 869 -9.42 10.91 1.02
C ASP A 869 -8.58 10.35 -0.14
N VAL A 870 -7.36 9.90 0.17
CA VAL A 870 -6.44 9.20 -0.73
C VAL A 870 -5.99 7.89 -0.06
N TYR A 871 -6.07 6.78 -0.78
CA TYR A 871 -5.55 5.49 -0.29
C TYR A 871 -4.40 4.98 -1.17
N ASP A 872 -3.27 4.66 -0.55
CA ASP A 872 -2.11 4.11 -1.24
C ASP A 872 -2.27 2.60 -1.47
N LEU A 873 -2.18 2.19 -2.74
CA LEU A 873 -2.42 0.84 -3.20
C LEU A 873 -1.25 0.36 -4.07
N PHE A 874 -0.77 -0.86 -3.80
CA PHE A 874 0.41 -1.46 -4.41
C PHE A 874 0.13 -2.89 -4.87
N PRO A 875 1.01 -3.51 -5.68
CA PRO A 875 0.83 -4.88 -6.14
C PRO A 875 0.67 -5.87 -4.98
N GLY A 876 -0.40 -6.66 -5.02
CA GLY A 876 -0.74 -7.64 -4.01
C GLY A 876 -1.43 -7.06 -2.77
N THR A 877 -1.60 -5.74 -2.64
CA THR A 877 -2.29 -5.15 -1.48
C THR A 877 -3.78 -5.00 -1.72
N PHE A 878 -4.58 -5.31 -0.69
CA PHE A 878 -6.05 -5.23 -0.75
C PHE A 878 -6.57 -4.54 0.51
N GLN A 879 -7.55 -3.65 0.34
CA GLN A 879 -8.12 -2.91 1.45
C GLN A 879 -9.63 -2.70 1.26
N THR A 880 -10.35 -2.64 2.38
CA THR A 880 -11.71 -2.09 2.42
C THR A 880 -11.69 -0.71 3.02
N ILE A 881 -12.35 0.23 2.35
CA ILE A 881 -12.68 1.54 2.89
C ILE A 881 -14.20 1.65 3.09
N GLU A 882 -14.60 2.37 4.14
CA GLU A 882 -15.98 2.67 4.51
C GLU A 882 -16.24 4.14 4.20
N LEU A 883 -17.12 4.41 3.24
CA LEU A 883 -17.44 5.77 2.78
C LEU A 883 -18.92 6.05 3.03
N PHE A 884 -19.22 7.18 3.66
CA PHE A 884 -20.56 7.69 3.86
C PHE A 884 -20.83 8.78 2.82
N ALA A 885 -21.83 8.59 1.97
CA ALA A 885 -22.10 9.50 0.86
C ALA A 885 -23.07 10.61 1.29
N ASP A 886 -22.58 11.84 1.44
CA ASP A 886 -23.36 12.99 1.92
C ASP A 886 -23.37 14.20 0.97
N HIS A 887 -22.60 14.14 -0.13
CA HIS A 887 -22.58 15.19 -1.16
C HIS A 887 -23.19 14.70 -2.47
N PRO A 888 -24.47 15.01 -2.75
CA PRO A 888 -25.09 14.64 -4.01
C PRO A 888 -24.43 15.35 -5.19
N GLY A 889 -24.08 14.57 -6.21
CA GLY A 889 -23.35 15.03 -7.37
C GLY A 889 -22.71 13.90 -8.13
N THR A 890 -22.05 14.25 -9.23
CA THR A 890 -21.14 13.36 -9.95
C THR A 890 -19.73 13.82 -9.64
N TRP A 891 -18.93 12.95 -9.04
CA TRP A 891 -17.61 13.26 -8.51
C TRP A 891 -16.55 12.43 -9.21
N LEU A 892 -15.36 13.00 -9.38
CA LEU A 892 -14.23 12.32 -9.97
C LEU A 892 -13.62 11.32 -8.97
N LEU A 893 -13.19 10.18 -9.49
CA LEU A 893 -12.43 9.16 -8.80
C LEU A 893 -11.24 8.80 -9.68
N HIS A 894 -10.02 9.02 -9.19
CA HIS A 894 -8.83 8.81 -10.01
C HIS A 894 -7.63 8.38 -9.17
N CYS A 895 -6.62 7.83 -9.84
CA CYS A 895 -5.29 7.68 -9.28
C CYS A 895 -4.59 9.06 -9.28
N HIS A 896 -3.87 9.44 -8.22
CA HIS A 896 -3.19 10.75 -8.13
C HIS A 896 -1.75 10.72 -8.68
N VAL A 897 -1.29 9.57 -9.17
CA VAL A 897 -0.01 9.47 -9.91
C VAL A 897 -0.15 10.14 -11.28
N SER A 898 0.74 11.08 -11.59
CA SER A 898 0.65 11.96 -12.76
C SER A 898 0.45 11.23 -14.10
N ASP A 899 1.32 10.25 -14.42
CA ASP A 899 1.23 9.51 -15.69
C ASP A 899 -0.07 8.69 -15.76
N HIS A 900 -0.53 8.13 -14.64
CA HIS A 900 -1.76 7.36 -14.58
C HIS A 900 -3.00 8.24 -14.87
N ILE A 901 -3.02 9.51 -14.42
CA ILE A 901 -4.09 10.45 -14.76
C ILE A 901 -4.09 10.74 -16.26
N HIS A 902 -2.92 11.12 -16.80
CA HIS A 902 -2.78 11.46 -18.22
C HIS A 902 -3.07 10.28 -19.15
N ALA A 903 -2.81 9.05 -18.70
CA ALA A 903 -3.10 7.82 -19.41
C ALA A 903 -4.54 7.28 -19.21
N GLY A 904 -5.36 7.96 -18.39
CA GLY A 904 -6.80 7.72 -18.32
C GLY A 904 -7.29 6.87 -17.16
N MET A 905 -6.50 6.70 -16.09
CA MET A 905 -6.91 5.99 -14.86
C MET A 905 -7.82 6.87 -13.99
N GLU A 906 -8.96 7.24 -14.55
CA GLU A 906 -9.98 8.09 -13.94
C GLU A 906 -11.38 7.65 -14.34
N THR A 907 -12.33 7.84 -13.43
CA THR A 907 -13.76 7.68 -13.69
C THR A 907 -14.59 8.62 -12.80
N THR A 908 -15.91 8.48 -12.86
CA THR A 908 -16.82 9.17 -11.94
C THR A 908 -17.66 8.20 -11.14
N TYR A 909 -18.06 8.64 -9.95
CA TYR A 909 -19.15 8.04 -9.19
C TYR A 909 -20.27 9.06 -8.98
N THR A 910 -21.49 8.58 -8.76
CA THR A 910 -22.67 9.44 -8.63
C THR A 910 -23.39 9.17 -7.32
N VAL A 911 -23.59 10.23 -6.54
CA VAL A 911 -24.42 10.25 -5.33
C VAL A 911 -25.75 10.90 -5.70
N LEU A 912 -26.81 10.09 -5.74
CA LEU A 912 -28.15 10.55 -6.07
C LEU A 912 -28.81 11.19 -4.85
N ARG A 913 -29.41 12.37 -5.04
CA ARG A 913 -30.24 13.00 -3.99
C ARG A 913 -31.36 12.06 -3.59
N ASN A 914 -31.60 11.98 -2.29
CA ASN A 914 -32.84 11.43 -1.78
C ASN A 914 -33.96 12.42 -2.09
N ILE A 915 -34.55 12.34 -3.29
CA ILE A 915 -35.78 13.09 -3.58
C ILE A 915 -36.83 12.54 -2.64
N GLU A 916 -37.18 13.31 -1.61
CA GLU A 916 -38.38 13.07 -0.81
C GLU A 916 -39.53 12.86 -1.78
N ARG A 917 -40.02 11.62 -1.89
CA ARG A 917 -41.32 11.37 -2.51
C ARG A 917 -42.30 12.28 -1.75
N PRO A 918 -43.06 13.16 -2.42
CA PRO A 918 -44.07 13.96 -1.75
C PRO A 918 -45.09 12.98 -1.16
N GLY A 919 -45.00 12.75 0.15
CA GLY A 919 -45.71 11.66 0.82
C GLY A 919 -45.16 11.21 2.17
N LYS A 920 -43.96 11.65 2.61
CA LYS A 920 -43.57 11.57 4.03
C LYS A 920 -43.61 12.96 4.65
N GLU A 921 -44.80 13.40 5.03
CA GLU A 921 -44.95 14.55 5.92
C GLU A 921 -44.15 14.28 7.21
N GLN A 922 -43.07 15.05 7.41
CA GLN A 922 -42.42 15.15 8.71
C GLN A 922 -43.35 15.94 9.63
N LEU A 923 -43.92 15.26 10.62
CA LEU A 923 -44.91 15.84 11.51
C LEU A 923 -44.20 16.56 12.66
N TYR A 924 -44.18 17.89 12.60
CA TYR A 924 -43.65 18.74 13.67
C TYR A 924 -44.60 18.73 14.87
N PHE A 925 -44.14 18.26 16.03
CA PHE A 925 -44.94 18.23 17.25
C PHE A 925 -44.14 18.77 18.45
N PHE A 926 -44.58 19.90 19.03
CA PHE A 926 -43.94 20.58 20.17
C PHE A 926 -42.41 20.82 20.03
N GLY A 927 -41.96 21.29 18.87
CA GLY A 927 -40.57 21.74 18.68
C GLY A 927 -39.53 20.62 18.52
N LYS A 928 -39.95 19.37 18.30
CA LYS A 928 -39.06 18.25 17.92
C LYS A 928 -39.55 17.55 16.65
N ASN A 929 -38.60 17.14 15.82
CA ASN A 929 -38.85 16.30 14.65
C ASN A 929 -39.12 14.86 15.10
N LEU A 930 -40.29 14.31 14.76
CA LEU A 930 -40.67 12.94 15.10
C LEU A 930 -40.64 12.06 13.85
N GLY A 931 -39.85 10.98 13.90
CA GLY A 931 -39.90 9.91 12.90
C GLY A 931 -41.21 9.09 12.95
N PRO A 932 -41.43 8.13 12.03
CA PRO A 932 -42.69 7.39 11.90
C PRO A 932 -43.16 6.67 13.18
N THR A 933 -42.20 6.15 13.94
CA THR A 933 -42.43 5.47 15.23
C THR A 933 -42.83 6.47 16.32
N GLY A 934 -42.21 7.66 16.32
CA GLY A 934 -42.53 8.76 17.24
C GLY A 934 -43.89 9.39 16.94
N ALA A 935 -44.26 9.53 15.66
CA ALA A 935 -45.57 10.02 15.23
C ALA A 935 -46.72 9.08 15.66
N LYS A 936 -46.54 7.76 15.55
CA LYS A 936 -47.50 6.77 16.07
C LYS A 936 -47.66 6.86 17.58
N ALA A 937 -46.56 7.00 18.32
CA ALA A 937 -46.61 7.16 19.77
C ALA A 937 -47.33 8.44 20.17
N ALA A 938 -47.06 9.56 19.49
CA ALA A 938 -47.72 10.85 19.72
C ALA A 938 -49.23 10.79 19.43
N LEU A 939 -49.64 10.15 18.32
CA LEU A 939 -51.05 9.95 17.97
C LEU A 939 -51.79 9.12 19.02
N VAL A 940 -51.17 8.04 19.53
CA VAL A 940 -51.75 7.22 20.60
C VAL A 940 -51.89 8.02 21.90
N ILE A 941 -50.87 8.82 22.25
CA ILE A 941 -50.90 9.67 23.45
C ILE A 941 -52.01 10.74 23.32
N LEU A 942 -52.12 11.42 22.17
CA LEU A 942 -53.17 12.40 21.92
C LEU A 942 -54.57 11.79 21.93
N PHE A 943 -54.71 10.58 21.38
CA PHE A 943 -55.96 9.84 21.42
C PHE A 943 -56.36 9.50 22.86
N ILE A 944 -55.41 9.05 23.69
CA ILE A 944 -55.66 8.77 25.13
C ILE A 944 -56.02 10.06 25.88
N ILE A 945 -55.31 11.16 25.64
CA ILE A 945 -55.61 12.47 26.25
C ILE A 945 -57.00 12.96 25.82
N GLY A 946 -57.33 12.83 24.53
CA GLY A 946 -58.65 13.16 24.00
C GLY A 946 -59.76 12.31 24.63
N LEU A 947 -59.54 11.01 24.80
CA LEU A 947 -60.49 10.12 25.47
C LEU A 947 -60.69 10.49 26.95
N LEU A 948 -59.60 10.84 27.65
CA LEU A 948 -59.65 11.29 29.04
C LEU A 948 -60.38 12.64 29.19
N LEU A 949 -60.16 13.59 28.28
CA LEU A 949 -60.88 14.86 28.24
C LEU A 949 -62.36 14.67 27.91
N LEU A 950 -62.69 13.75 27.00
CA LEU A 950 -64.07 13.39 26.69
C LEU A 950 -64.77 12.76 27.90
N ILE A 951 -64.11 11.85 28.61
CA ILE A 951 -64.63 11.25 29.84
C ILE A 951 -64.79 12.34 30.92
N ALA A 952 -63.83 13.23 31.08
CA ALA A 952 -63.90 14.33 32.04
C ALA A 952 -65.06 15.29 31.73
N THR A 953 -65.28 15.63 30.46
CA THR A 953 -66.41 16.50 30.03
C THR A 953 -67.76 15.79 30.14
N VAL A 954 -67.84 14.49 29.89
CA VAL A 954 -69.04 13.67 30.16
C VAL A 954 -69.34 13.61 31.66
N ILE A 955 -68.33 13.41 32.51
CA ILE A 955 -68.49 13.42 33.97
C ILE A 955 -68.90 14.82 34.46
N LEU A 956 -68.30 15.89 33.91
CA LEU A 956 -68.63 17.28 34.25
C LEU A 956 -70.05 17.64 33.82
N SER A 957 -70.48 17.22 32.63
CA SER A 957 -71.84 17.45 32.12
C SER A 957 -72.89 16.60 32.85
N LEU A 958 -72.56 15.39 33.30
CA LEU A 958 -73.41 14.59 34.18
C LEU A 958 -73.54 15.22 35.58
N ARG A 959 -72.44 15.78 36.13
CA ARG A 959 -72.45 16.54 37.40
C ARG A 959 -73.23 17.85 37.28
N LEU A 960 -73.11 18.58 36.16
CA LEU A 960 -73.91 19.78 35.86
C LEU A 960 -75.39 19.45 35.67
N ARG A 961 -75.73 18.34 35.00
CA ARG A 961 -77.12 17.86 34.88
C ARG A 961 -77.70 17.40 36.21
N SER A 962 -76.89 16.88 37.15
CA SER A 962 -77.37 16.55 38.50
C SER A 962 -77.49 17.79 39.39
N ALA A 963 -76.72 18.84 39.14
CA ALA A 963 -76.81 20.12 39.84
C ALA A 963 -78.00 21.00 39.40
N ILE A 964 -78.53 20.79 38.18
CA ILE A 964 -79.68 21.56 37.63
C ILE A 964 -81.04 20.91 38.00
N LYS A 965 -81.06 19.74 38.64
CA LYS A 965 -82.30 19.02 39.01
C LYS A 965 -82.83 19.28 40.43
N GLN A 966 -82.35 20.32 41.11
CA GLN A 966 -82.86 20.75 42.43
C GLN A 966 -83.12 22.27 42.48
N THR A 967 -84.18 22.72 41.80
CA THR A 967 -84.99 23.88 42.25
C THR A 967 -86.35 23.88 41.54
N ASP A 968 -87.42 24.08 42.32
CA ASP A 968 -88.83 23.82 42.02
C ASP A 968 -89.58 24.91 41.22
N TYR A 969 -90.62 24.45 40.50
CA TYR A 969 -91.95 25.00 40.15
C TYR A 969 -92.21 26.52 39.99
N GLN A 970 -92.72 26.94 38.82
CA GLN A 970 -94.12 27.43 38.60
C GLN A 970 -94.38 27.99 37.17
N GLN A 971 -95.38 27.40 36.49
CA GLN A 971 -96.55 28.04 35.80
C GLN A 971 -96.28 29.21 34.80
N VAL A 972 -96.71 29.21 33.52
CA VAL A 972 -98.08 29.49 33.02
C VAL A 972 -98.06 29.44 31.46
N GLN A 973 -98.97 28.65 30.89
CA GLN A 973 -99.89 28.93 29.76
C GLN A 973 -99.43 29.53 28.39
N SER A 974 -99.89 28.81 27.36
CA SER A 974 -100.43 29.23 26.04
C SER A 974 -99.52 29.67 24.88
N CYS A 975 -99.72 28.90 23.80
CA CYS A 975 -100.01 29.31 22.41
C CYS A 975 -98.93 29.93 21.50
N ALA A 976 -98.88 29.28 20.33
CA ALA A 976 -98.74 29.84 18.98
C ALA A 976 -97.34 30.20 18.47
N LEU A 977 -96.86 29.31 17.58
CA LEU A 977 -96.35 29.60 16.21
C LEU A 977 -96.79 30.98 15.63
N PRO A 978 -96.10 31.57 14.62
CA PRO A 978 -95.24 30.90 13.65
C PRO A 978 -93.99 31.70 13.15
N THR A 979 -93.16 30.99 12.37
CA THR A 979 -92.45 31.39 11.13
C THR A 979 -92.24 32.88 10.81
N ASP A 980 -90.99 33.30 10.54
CA ASP A 980 -90.41 33.32 9.18
C ASP A 980 -89.03 34.01 9.15
N ALA A 981 -88.17 33.49 8.27
CA ALA A 981 -87.13 34.14 7.46
C ALA A 981 -86.16 35.16 8.12
N LEU A 982 -84.89 34.78 8.28
CA LEU A 982 -83.79 35.01 7.32
C LEU A 982 -82.47 34.42 7.84
#